data_AF-A0A383VZT9-F1
#
_entry.id   AF-A0A383VZT9-F1
#
_cell.length_a   1.000
_cell.length_b   1.000
_cell.length_c   1.000
_cell.angle_alpha   90.00
_cell.angle_beta   90.00
_cell.angle_gamma   90.00
#
_symmetry.space_group_name_H-M   'P 1'
#
loop_
_entity.id
_entity.type
_entity.pdbx_description
1 polymer ?
#
loop_
_entity_poly.entity_id
_entity_poly.type
_entity_poly.pdbx_seq_one_letter_code
_entity_poly.pdbx_strand_id
1 'polypeptide(L)'
;MLRVPLAASPSILEQGYGAVQGARNWDTLAQKLSKQGANIQVAVFGSSLTQGYHKGSGFAETWAHEVQRWLQAAFPSSNVDLINLARDATDVTPAATCWYQRVPADADLVIVDYSLGGCGNMLCAGVGSELVASYETLLRRLMRNAPNAALLLLENFFFLDMAGPGQPATPLPYYQTGGDMHWLLARRYRIPMVSVRDALYDVMFNDTALQAAVGVTRQQMMADDMHPNAQGHRIIGRGLVAYALRATLQQELSGIITAASTAPSSTSAQPHSISNLNSTSAQPQPDVSSTSDRAQLSLNSASTQPPSINLKASSTSAAPQLNLSSASPPASKAPASTSALTASSTSAPARVAVHSPSTSASSSISAPTTASAASSTSGATATSTSATARVAAQQQLPDAVSPLAANEADGDPFCADGRDLDAAAIQSTVQSGGWQWSDSAPGTAADIDACRAARAARGAHVNCGNWGLSTKGVGKRLEFVVDTQSLQSSSSSSSSSSSLLDRRRLVVFYDRAMAKGFRVGGSSEPPTALVQCVRGCSCSELLLGGQSLTWWELMASGSTEVSQHPKCVVRLTIVDRGADTNDFFKVNGIAVVPFRKPRVENWFAEVALAREQMFMDEYKSRLVPHLQLDAVSATDAAWASDRNLAT
;
A
#
# COMPACT_ATOMS: atom_id res chain seq x y z
N MET A 1 -20.59 -9.38 21.00
CA MET A 1 -19.65 -8.63 20.13
C MET A 1 -19.73 -9.25 18.72
N LEU A 2 -19.40 -8.51 17.64
CA LEU A 2 -19.33 -9.01 16.25
C LEU A 2 -20.64 -9.32 15.48
N ARG A 3 -21.83 -8.95 15.97
CA ARG A 3 -23.12 -9.16 15.24
C ARG A 3 -23.50 -8.02 14.27
N VAL A 4 -22.58 -7.10 13.98
CA VAL A 4 -22.83 -5.97 13.07
C VAL A 4 -23.16 -6.52 11.68
N PRO A 5 -24.20 -6.05 10.98
CA PRO A 5 -24.48 -6.51 9.61
C PRO A 5 -23.29 -6.27 8.66
N LEU A 6 -23.06 -7.22 7.75
CA LEU A 6 -22.07 -7.08 6.67
C LEU A 6 -22.75 -6.57 5.39
N ALA A 7 -21.98 -5.94 4.52
CA ALA A 7 -22.51 -5.29 3.31
C ALA A 7 -22.73 -6.23 2.10
N ALA A 8 -22.57 -7.55 2.26
CA ALA A 8 -22.83 -8.55 1.22
C ALA A 8 -23.16 -9.92 1.81
N SER A 9 -23.52 -10.88 0.95
CA SER A 9 -23.84 -12.26 1.35
C SER A 9 -22.64 -12.97 1.99
N PRO A 10 -22.81 -13.81 3.03
CA PRO A 10 -21.69 -14.52 3.64
C PRO A 10 -20.87 -15.38 2.67
N SER A 11 -21.51 -16.00 1.68
CA SER A 11 -20.84 -16.87 0.70
C SER A 11 -19.86 -16.11 -0.18
N ILE A 12 -20.20 -14.91 -0.65
CA ILE A 12 -19.28 -14.11 -1.47
C ILE A 12 -18.12 -13.55 -0.62
N LEU A 13 -18.41 -13.23 0.65
CA LEU A 13 -17.42 -12.69 1.58
C LEU A 13 -16.40 -13.74 2.01
N GLU A 14 -16.85 -14.98 2.19
CA GLU A 14 -15.99 -16.12 2.54
C GLU A 14 -15.02 -16.49 1.42
N GLN A 15 -15.46 -16.42 0.15
CA GLN A 15 -14.60 -16.71 -1.01
C GLN A 15 -13.37 -15.81 -1.07
N GLY A 16 -13.51 -14.53 -0.71
CA GLY A 16 -12.39 -13.59 -0.67
C GLY A 16 -11.51 -13.72 0.57
N TYR A 17 -11.86 -14.54 1.57
CA TYR A 17 -11.10 -14.59 2.82
C TYR A 17 -10.05 -15.69 2.82
N GLY A 18 -8.78 -15.26 2.78
CA GLY A 18 -7.62 -16.09 2.98
C GLY A 18 -7.22 -16.17 4.46
N ALA A 19 -7.70 -17.19 5.17
CA ALA A 19 -7.27 -17.48 6.53
C ALA A 19 -5.82 -18.01 6.59
N VAL A 20 -5.13 -17.73 7.69
CA VAL A 20 -3.81 -18.28 8.00
C VAL A 20 -3.78 -18.86 9.40
N GLN A 21 -3.01 -19.92 9.61
CA GLN A 21 -2.85 -20.51 10.93
C GLN A 21 -1.96 -19.63 11.81
N GLY A 22 -2.42 -19.33 13.03
CA GLY A 22 -1.66 -18.55 14.00
C GLY A 22 -1.38 -17.14 13.51
N ALA A 23 -2.43 -16.42 13.11
CA ALA A 23 -2.35 -15.05 12.62
C ALA A 23 -1.61 -14.16 13.64
N ARG A 24 -0.60 -13.43 13.17
CA ARG A 24 0.30 -12.66 14.04
C ARG A 24 -0.45 -11.55 14.80
N ASN A 25 -0.30 -11.51 16.12
CA ASN A 25 -0.77 -10.46 17.04
C ASN A 25 -2.29 -10.22 17.07
N TRP A 26 -3.09 -11.08 16.44
CA TRP A 26 -4.55 -10.96 16.47
C TRP A 26 -5.14 -11.25 17.85
N ASP A 27 -4.47 -12.07 18.66
CA ASP A 27 -4.78 -12.28 20.08
C ASP A 27 -4.64 -10.98 20.88
N THR A 28 -3.58 -10.21 20.62
CA THR A 28 -3.28 -8.93 21.28
C THR A 28 -4.34 -7.89 20.90
N LEU A 29 -4.69 -7.80 19.62
CA LEU A 29 -5.78 -6.94 19.14
C LEU A 29 -7.13 -7.35 19.77
N ALA A 30 -7.45 -8.64 19.80
CA ALA A 30 -8.69 -9.15 20.41
C ALA A 30 -8.77 -8.82 21.90
N GLN A 31 -7.67 -9.02 22.65
CA GLN A 31 -7.58 -8.64 24.06
C GLN A 31 -7.79 -7.13 24.25
N LYS A 32 -7.19 -6.28 23.42
CA LYS A 32 -7.35 -4.83 23.53
C LYS A 32 -8.78 -4.39 23.24
N LEU A 33 -9.39 -4.92 22.16
CA LEU A 33 -10.79 -4.66 21.79
C LEU A 33 -11.80 -5.13 22.85
N SER A 34 -11.45 -6.14 23.66
CA SER A 34 -12.30 -6.63 24.75
C SER A 34 -12.33 -5.71 25.97
N LYS A 35 -11.42 -4.74 26.07
CA LYS A 35 -11.32 -3.81 27.20
C LYS A 35 -12.22 -2.59 26.99
N GLN A 36 -12.92 -2.17 28.05
CA GLN A 36 -13.71 -0.94 28.02
C GLN A 36 -12.79 0.29 27.98
N GLY A 37 -13.15 1.29 27.18
CA GLY A 37 -12.41 2.53 27.00
C GLY A 37 -11.09 2.39 26.21
N ALA A 38 -10.82 1.25 25.58
CA ALA A 38 -9.58 1.06 24.84
C ALA A 38 -9.53 1.95 23.58
N ASN A 39 -8.41 2.63 23.37
CA ASN A 39 -8.11 3.32 22.11
C ASN A 39 -7.45 2.33 21.14
N ILE A 40 -8.02 2.19 19.95
CA ILE A 40 -7.57 1.28 18.90
C ILE A 40 -7.07 2.10 17.72
N GLN A 41 -5.78 2.01 17.43
CA GLN A 41 -5.17 2.69 16.29
C GLN A 41 -5.09 1.75 15.10
N VAL A 42 -5.77 2.13 14.01
CA VAL A 42 -5.78 1.40 12.75
C VAL A 42 -5.01 2.22 11.72
N ALA A 43 -3.90 1.70 11.20
CA ALA A 43 -3.20 2.30 10.07
C ALA A 43 -3.52 1.56 8.77
N VAL A 44 -3.65 2.28 7.67
CA VAL A 44 -3.85 1.67 6.34
C VAL A 44 -2.86 2.21 5.33
N PHE A 45 -2.35 1.33 4.48
CA PHE A 45 -1.48 1.65 3.36
C PHE A 45 -2.15 1.26 2.05
N GLY A 46 -1.89 2.03 1.01
CA GLY A 46 -2.22 1.63 -0.34
C GLY A 46 -2.12 2.74 -1.37
N SER A 47 -2.74 2.50 -2.52
CA SER A 47 -2.75 3.44 -3.64
C SER A 47 -4.04 4.30 -3.66
N SER A 48 -4.47 4.73 -4.84
CA SER A 48 -5.68 5.54 -5.10
C SER A 48 -6.96 4.99 -4.44
N LEU A 49 -7.19 3.67 -4.49
CA LEU A 49 -8.36 3.02 -3.89
C LEU A 49 -8.38 3.18 -2.37
N THR A 50 -7.24 3.06 -1.70
CA THR A 50 -7.16 3.21 -0.24
C THR A 50 -7.17 4.68 0.18
N GLN A 51 -6.57 5.57 -0.61
CA GLN A 51 -6.68 7.01 -0.37
C GLN A 51 -8.15 7.46 -0.46
N GLY A 52 -8.93 6.86 -1.36
CA GLY A 52 -10.33 7.22 -1.62
C GLY A 52 -10.51 8.10 -2.85
N TYR A 53 -9.67 7.94 -3.87
CA TYR A 53 -9.80 8.71 -5.10
C TYR A 53 -11.13 8.39 -5.81
N HIS A 54 -12.04 9.38 -5.84
CA HIS A 54 -13.15 9.46 -6.78
C HIS A 54 -13.64 10.92 -6.92
N LYS A 55 -14.02 11.31 -8.14
CA LYS A 55 -14.62 12.63 -8.40
C LYS A 55 -16.00 12.72 -7.75
N GLY A 56 -16.12 13.56 -6.70
CA GLY A 56 -17.41 13.95 -6.14
C GLY A 56 -17.83 13.22 -4.85
N SER A 57 -17.10 12.19 -4.40
CA SER A 57 -17.23 11.68 -3.03
C SER A 57 -16.18 12.33 -2.14
N GLY A 58 -16.59 12.93 -1.02
CA GLY A 58 -15.63 13.44 -0.05
C GLY A 58 -14.76 12.31 0.53
N PHE A 59 -13.56 12.64 1.03
CA PHE A 59 -12.60 11.72 1.68
C PHE A 59 -13.19 10.85 2.82
N ALA A 60 -14.43 11.08 3.26
CA ALA A 60 -15.09 10.35 4.32
C ALA A 60 -15.70 8.99 3.88
N GLU A 61 -15.69 8.62 2.61
CA GLU A 61 -16.45 7.45 2.10
C GLU A 61 -15.58 6.31 1.52
N THR A 62 -14.36 6.17 2.03
CA THR A 62 -13.43 5.11 1.58
C THR A 62 -13.70 3.78 2.26
N TRP A 63 -13.21 2.67 1.71
CA TRP A 63 -13.28 1.36 2.36
C TRP A 63 -12.62 1.35 3.76
N ALA A 64 -11.54 2.11 3.97
CA ALA A 64 -10.85 2.18 5.26
C ALA A 64 -11.70 2.84 6.35
N HIS A 65 -12.38 3.94 6.02
CA HIS A 65 -13.38 4.57 6.89
C HIS A 65 -14.57 3.61 7.17
N GLU A 66 -14.96 2.80 6.19
CA GLU A 66 -16.00 1.79 6.39
C GLU A 66 -15.57 0.67 7.36
N VAL A 67 -14.29 0.29 7.34
CA VAL A 67 -13.69 -0.61 8.34
C VAL A 67 -13.68 0.04 9.73
N GLN A 68 -13.25 1.30 9.85
CA GLN A 68 -13.29 2.04 11.11
C GLN A 68 -14.69 2.05 11.71
N ARG A 69 -15.71 2.39 10.90
CA ARG A 69 -17.11 2.39 11.34
C ARG A 69 -17.59 1.01 11.79
N TRP A 70 -17.18 -0.04 11.07
CA TRP A 70 -17.53 -1.42 11.45
C TRP A 70 -16.90 -1.82 12.79
N LEU A 71 -15.60 -1.56 12.99
CA LEU A 71 -14.90 -1.84 14.24
C LEU A 71 -15.53 -1.09 15.41
N GLN A 72 -15.82 0.21 15.23
CA GLN A 72 -16.47 1.04 16.24
C GLN A 72 -17.86 0.50 16.61
N ALA A 73 -18.64 0.04 15.63
CA ALA A 73 -19.95 -0.56 15.88
C ALA A 73 -19.85 -1.95 16.54
N ALA A 74 -18.82 -2.73 16.19
CA ALA A 74 -18.62 -4.08 16.73
C ALA A 74 -18.11 -4.07 18.17
N PHE A 75 -17.37 -3.03 18.55
CA PHE A 75 -16.76 -2.80 19.85
C PHE A 75 -17.09 -1.39 20.37
N PRO A 76 -18.35 -1.13 20.74
CA PRO A 76 -18.83 0.23 21.08
C PRO A 76 -18.19 0.81 22.35
N SER A 77 -17.53 -0.02 23.16
CA SER A 77 -16.79 0.41 24.33
C SER A 77 -15.36 0.87 24.02
N SER A 78 -14.86 0.71 22.80
CA SER A 78 -13.54 1.18 22.37
C SER A 78 -13.67 2.49 21.58
N ASN A 79 -12.60 3.26 21.46
CA ASN A 79 -12.46 4.34 20.49
C ASN A 79 -11.56 3.87 19.34
N VAL A 80 -12.03 3.98 18.09
CA VAL A 80 -11.27 3.53 16.91
C VAL A 80 -10.80 4.72 16.08
N ASP A 81 -9.49 4.91 16.05
CA ASP A 81 -8.82 5.98 15.30
C ASP A 81 -8.19 5.40 14.02
N LEU A 82 -8.46 6.04 12.88
CA LEU A 82 -7.94 5.64 11.57
C LEU A 82 -6.82 6.58 11.11
N ILE A 83 -5.69 6.00 10.73
CA ILE A 83 -4.53 6.67 10.14
C ILE A 83 -4.40 6.17 8.69
N ASN A 84 -4.90 6.96 7.74
CA ASN A 84 -4.80 6.62 6.32
C ASN A 84 -3.47 7.13 5.75
N LEU A 85 -2.54 6.22 5.47
CA LEU A 85 -1.20 6.51 4.92
C LEU A 85 -1.09 6.22 3.41
N ALA A 86 -2.18 5.83 2.74
CA ALA A 86 -2.19 5.58 1.31
C ALA A 86 -1.82 6.82 0.49
N ARG A 87 -1.47 6.68 -0.79
CA ARG A 87 -1.20 7.83 -1.67
C ARG A 87 -1.64 7.51 -3.09
N ASP A 88 -2.23 8.49 -3.77
CA ASP A 88 -2.82 8.31 -5.08
C ASP A 88 -1.81 7.83 -6.13
N ALA A 89 -2.19 6.83 -6.92
CA ALA A 89 -1.41 6.33 -8.05
C ALA A 89 0.08 6.09 -7.71
N THR A 90 0.31 5.37 -6.60
CA THR A 90 1.65 5.00 -6.13
C THR A 90 1.80 3.49 -6.04
N ASP A 91 3.01 3.01 -6.35
CA ASP A 91 3.42 1.66 -6.02
C ASP A 91 3.80 1.52 -4.53
N VAL A 92 4.17 0.31 -4.11
CA VAL A 92 4.54 0.00 -2.72
C VAL A 92 5.90 0.56 -2.28
N THR A 93 6.79 0.91 -3.20
CA THR A 93 8.20 1.27 -2.93
C THR A 93 8.35 2.48 -2.00
N PRO A 94 7.63 3.60 -2.20
CA PRO A 94 7.69 4.74 -1.29
C PRO A 94 7.16 4.42 0.11
N ALA A 95 6.17 3.53 0.21
CA ALA A 95 5.67 3.07 1.50
C ALA A 95 6.69 2.19 2.22
N ALA A 96 7.26 1.23 1.49
CA ALA A 96 8.33 0.37 1.98
C ALA A 96 9.54 1.18 2.44
N THR A 97 9.87 2.24 1.71
CA THR A 97 11.06 3.04 1.97
C THR A 97 10.83 4.09 3.05
N CYS A 98 9.78 4.90 2.97
CA CYS A 98 9.62 6.06 3.85
C CYS A 98 8.34 6.05 4.68
N TRP A 99 7.19 5.74 4.09
CA TRP A 99 5.93 6.02 4.78
C TRP A 99 5.63 5.05 5.92
N TYR A 100 6.24 3.88 5.96
CA TYR A 100 6.11 2.98 7.11
C TYR A 100 6.51 3.64 8.44
N GLN A 101 7.47 4.58 8.42
CA GLN A 101 7.93 5.33 9.59
C GLN A 101 6.83 6.23 10.19
N ARG A 102 5.77 6.50 9.44
CA ARG A 102 4.62 7.31 9.88
C ARG A 102 3.57 6.50 10.64
N VAL A 103 3.74 5.18 10.73
CA VAL A 103 2.89 4.31 11.55
C VAL A 103 3.33 4.46 13.00
N PRO A 104 2.41 4.77 13.92
CA PRO A 104 2.74 4.77 15.34
C PRO A 104 3.27 3.40 15.78
N ALA A 105 4.29 3.39 16.63
CA ALA A 105 4.85 2.13 17.14
C ALA A 105 3.84 1.33 17.98
N ASP A 106 2.80 1.99 18.48
CA ASP A 106 1.68 1.44 19.23
C ASP A 106 0.40 1.26 18.38
N ALA A 107 0.53 1.23 17.05
CA ALA A 107 -0.56 0.82 16.18
C ALA A 107 -1.05 -0.60 16.54
N ASP A 108 -2.37 -0.81 16.49
CA ASP A 108 -2.99 -2.08 16.89
C ASP A 108 -3.35 -2.96 15.70
N LEU A 109 -3.65 -2.32 14.56
CA LEU A 109 -3.97 -2.98 13.30
C LEU A 109 -3.34 -2.19 12.16
N VAL A 110 -2.62 -2.88 11.26
CA VAL A 110 -2.17 -2.31 9.99
C VAL A 110 -2.74 -3.11 8.82
N ILE A 111 -3.38 -2.42 7.88
CA ILE A 111 -3.93 -3.02 6.65
C ILE A 111 -3.13 -2.53 5.44
N VAL A 112 -2.71 -3.43 4.54
CA VAL A 112 -1.86 -3.09 3.38
C VAL A 112 -2.53 -3.47 2.07
N ASP A 113 -2.70 -2.50 1.16
CA ASP A 113 -3.34 -2.62 -0.16
C ASP A 113 -2.48 -2.05 -1.30
N TYR A 114 -1.65 -2.88 -1.93
CA TYR A 114 -0.84 -2.50 -3.11
C TYR A 114 -0.95 -3.51 -4.26
N SER A 115 -2.00 -4.33 -4.30
CA SER A 115 -2.16 -5.30 -5.40
C SER A 115 -2.43 -4.64 -6.75
N LEU A 116 -3.00 -3.43 -6.77
CA LEU A 116 -3.19 -2.61 -7.96
C LEU A 116 -2.12 -1.53 -8.12
N GLY A 117 -1.66 -0.96 -7.01
CA GLY A 117 -0.55 -0.01 -6.97
C GLY A 117 0.77 -0.73 -7.23
N GLY A 118 1.01 -1.10 -8.48
CA GLY A 118 2.29 -1.56 -8.99
C GLY A 118 2.24 -2.94 -9.59
N CYS A 119 1.35 -3.80 -9.12
CA CYS A 119 1.35 -5.20 -9.51
C CYS A 119 0.39 -5.57 -10.66
N GLY A 120 -0.21 -4.60 -11.35
CA GLY A 120 -0.89 -4.85 -12.62
C GLY A 120 0.10 -5.28 -13.71
N ASN A 121 -0.40 -5.69 -14.88
CA ASN A 121 0.42 -5.89 -16.08
C ASN A 121 1.61 -6.86 -15.88
N MET A 122 1.45 -7.90 -15.08
CA MET A 122 2.49 -8.90 -14.76
C MET A 122 3.74 -8.34 -14.07
N LEU A 123 3.71 -7.13 -13.50
CA LEU A 123 4.87 -6.53 -12.84
C LEU A 123 5.24 -7.22 -11.52
N CYS A 124 4.34 -8.05 -10.99
CA CYS A 124 4.57 -8.92 -9.84
C CYS A 124 4.50 -10.41 -10.24
N ALA A 125 5.09 -10.77 -11.39
CA ALA A 125 5.06 -12.14 -11.93
C ALA A 125 5.89 -13.15 -11.12
N GLY A 126 6.84 -12.68 -10.29
CA GLY A 126 7.69 -13.58 -9.51
C GLY A 126 8.31 -12.95 -8.26
N VAL A 127 8.85 -13.81 -7.38
CA VAL A 127 9.55 -13.41 -6.15
C VAL A 127 10.81 -12.57 -6.41
N GLY A 128 11.34 -12.61 -7.63
CA GLY A 128 12.46 -11.79 -8.08
C GLY A 128 12.08 -10.37 -8.51
N SER A 129 10.78 -10.04 -8.60
CA SER A 129 10.32 -8.70 -8.97
C SER A 129 10.65 -7.68 -7.88
N GLU A 130 11.05 -6.48 -8.30
CA GLU A 130 11.31 -5.34 -7.42
C GLU A 130 10.09 -4.97 -6.57
N LEU A 131 8.88 -5.05 -7.13
CA LEU A 131 7.66 -4.68 -6.41
C LEU A 131 7.27 -5.72 -5.36
N VAL A 132 7.47 -7.01 -5.64
CA VAL A 132 7.29 -8.07 -4.65
C VAL A 132 8.31 -7.92 -3.51
N ALA A 133 9.54 -7.55 -3.84
CA ALA A 133 10.59 -7.27 -2.86
C ALA A 133 10.26 -6.05 -1.99
N SER A 134 9.80 -4.96 -2.59
CA SER A 134 9.34 -3.76 -1.88
C SER A 134 8.15 -4.07 -0.98
N TYR A 135 7.19 -4.88 -1.45
CA TYR A 135 6.05 -5.30 -0.64
C TYR A 135 6.49 -6.11 0.59
N GLU A 136 7.37 -7.10 0.41
CA GLU A 136 7.94 -7.85 1.52
C GLU A 136 8.73 -6.95 2.49
N THR A 137 9.52 -6.03 1.95
CA THR A 137 10.29 -5.06 2.75
C THR A 137 9.38 -4.18 3.60
N LEU A 138 8.25 -3.70 3.05
CA LEU A 138 7.23 -2.99 3.80
C LEU A 138 6.70 -3.83 4.97
N LEU A 139 6.29 -5.08 4.73
CA LEU A 139 5.77 -5.96 5.78
C LEU A 139 6.78 -6.17 6.91
N ARG A 140 8.04 -6.43 6.57
CA ARG A 140 9.12 -6.63 7.56
C ARG A 140 9.36 -5.37 8.39
N ARG A 141 9.38 -4.20 7.74
CA ARG A 141 9.54 -2.91 8.42
C ARG A 141 8.36 -2.60 9.34
N LEU A 142 7.13 -2.87 8.90
CA LEU A 142 5.94 -2.72 9.74
C LEU A 142 5.99 -3.61 10.98
N MET A 143 6.41 -4.88 10.86
CA MET A 143 6.57 -5.78 12.02
C MET A 143 7.65 -5.35 13.00
N ARG A 144 8.61 -4.52 12.58
CA ARG A 144 9.65 -3.97 13.47
C ARG A 144 9.23 -2.62 14.06
N ASN A 145 8.61 -1.78 13.25
CA ASN A 145 8.16 -0.45 13.65
C ASN A 145 6.95 -0.52 14.58
N ALA A 146 5.99 -1.42 14.32
CA ALA A 146 4.79 -1.64 15.13
C ALA A 146 4.69 -3.14 15.53
N PRO A 147 5.57 -3.62 16.43
CA PRO A 147 5.76 -5.05 16.69
C PRO A 147 4.56 -5.76 17.31
N ASN A 148 3.62 -5.01 17.90
CA ASN A 148 2.40 -5.53 18.50
C ASN A 148 1.17 -5.39 17.60
N ALA A 149 1.29 -4.76 16.43
CA ALA A 149 0.16 -4.60 15.52
C ALA A 149 -0.24 -5.95 14.92
N ALA A 150 -1.54 -6.22 14.87
CA ALA A 150 -2.09 -7.20 13.96
C ALA A 150 -1.93 -6.70 12.53
N LEU A 151 -1.70 -7.61 11.58
CA LEU A 151 -1.58 -7.28 10.16
C LEU A 151 -2.73 -7.94 9.39
N LEU A 152 -3.20 -7.25 8.35
CA LEU A 152 -4.15 -7.75 7.36
C LEU A 152 -3.71 -7.28 5.97
N LEU A 153 -3.73 -8.18 4.98
CA LEU A 153 -3.52 -7.77 3.58
C LEU A 153 -4.86 -7.62 2.88
N LEU A 154 -4.98 -6.61 2.02
CA LEU A 154 -6.09 -6.44 1.10
C LEU A 154 -5.54 -6.49 -0.32
N GLU A 155 -6.20 -7.28 -1.17
CA GLU A 155 -6.01 -7.31 -2.59
C GLU A 155 -7.25 -6.80 -3.30
N ASN A 156 -7.07 -5.72 -4.04
CA ASN A 156 -8.00 -5.22 -5.04
C ASN A 156 -7.65 -5.76 -6.45
N PHE A 157 -8.62 -5.67 -7.37
CA PHE A 157 -8.53 -6.17 -8.73
C PHE A 157 -9.01 -5.13 -9.76
N PHE A 158 -8.44 -5.17 -10.97
CA PHE A 158 -8.86 -4.35 -12.11
C PHE A 158 -10.05 -5.03 -12.81
N PHE A 159 -11.24 -4.47 -12.67
CA PHE A 159 -12.45 -4.99 -13.32
C PHE A 159 -12.67 -4.29 -14.65
N LEU A 160 -11.69 -4.38 -15.55
CA LEU A 160 -11.74 -3.76 -16.87
C LEU A 160 -11.96 -4.80 -17.97
N ASP A 161 -12.63 -4.38 -19.03
CA ASP A 161 -12.79 -5.19 -20.24
C ASP A 161 -11.73 -4.78 -21.28
N MET A 162 -10.90 -5.73 -21.71
CA MET A 162 -9.84 -5.55 -22.69
C MET A 162 -10.33 -5.97 -24.09
N ALA A 163 -10.19 -5.08 -25.07
CA ALA A 163 -10.40 -5.37 -26.48
C ALA A 163 -9.11 -5.10 -27.27
N GLY A 164 -8.67 -6.08 -28.07
CA GLY A 164 -7.67 -5.82 -29.11
C GLY A 164 -8.31 -5.14 -30.33
N PRO A 165 -7.52 -4.56 -31.26
CA PRO A 165 -8.06 -4.00 -32.50
C PRO A 165 -8.93 -5.02 -33.26
N GLY A 166 -10.21 -4.68 -33.44
CA GLY A 166 -11.19 -5.54 -34.12
C GLY A 166 -11.65 -6.78 -33.33
N GLN A 167 -11.32 -6.90 -32.05
CA GLN A 167 -11.73 -8.01 -31.18
C GLN A 167 -12.83 -7.57 -30.20
N PRO A 168 -13.75 -8.48 -29.80
CA PRO A 168 -14.68 -8.18 -28.72
C PRO A 168 -13.93 -7.92 -27.42
N ALA A 169 -14.51 -7.07 -26.57
CA ALA A 169 -13.98 -6.84 -25.23
C ALA A 169 -14.13 -8.12 -24.39
N THR A 170 -13.08 -8.47 -23.66
CA THR A 170 -13.01 -9.63 -22.78
C THR A 170 -12.52 -9.20 -21.40
N PRO A 171 -13.00 -9.81 -20.31
CA PRO A 171 -12.52 -9.50 -18.97
C PRO A 171 -11.01 -9.55 -18.87
N LEU A 172 -10.41 -8.60 -18.15
CA LEU A 172 -8.99 -8.67 -17.80
C LEU A 172 -8.70 -10.03 -17.15
N PRO A 173 -7.65 -10.76 -17.58
CA PRO A 173 -7.38 -12.09 -17.04
C PRO A 173 -7.22 -12.10 -15.52
N TYR A 174 -7.82 -13.09 -14.86
CA TYR A 174 -7.83 -13.31 -13.41
C TYR A 174 -6.45 -13.13 -12.72
N TYR A 175 -5.37 -13.52 -13.39
CA TYR A 175 -4.01 -13.44 -12.84
C TYR A 175 -3.36 -12.04 -12.94
N GLN A 176 -4.05 -11.02 -13.46
CA GLN A 176 -3.52 -9.66 -13.65
C GLN A 176 -3.60 -8.80 -12.37
N THR A 177 -2.95 -9.28 -11.32
CA THR A 177 -2.89 -8.64 -10.00
C THR A 177 -1.63 -9.12 -9.26
N GLY A 178 -1.19 -8.39 -8.24
CA GLY A 178 -0.15 -8.86 -7.31
C GLY A 178 -0.61 -9.93 -6.32
N GLY A 179 -1.91 -10.27 -6.32
CA GLY A 179 -2.54 -11.11 -5.30
C GLY A 179 -1.82 -12.41 -5.02
N ASP A 180 -1.36 -13.13 -6.04
CA ASP A 180 -0.74 -14.45 -5.86
C ASP A 180 0.62 -14.37 -5.15
N MET A 181 1.44 -13.36 -5.48
CA MET A 181 2.71 -13.12 -4.78
C MET A 181 2.48 -12.54 -3.38
N HIS A 182 1.49 -11.65 -3.21
CA HIS A 182 1.13 -11.13 -1.90
C HIS A 182 0.62 -12.24 -0.97
N TRP A 183 -0.14 -13.20 -1.49
CA TRP A 183 -0.63 -14.35 -0.73
C TRP A 183 0.49 -15.30 -0.29
N LEU A 184 1.52 -15.48 -1.14
CA LEU A 184 2.73 -16.19 -0.76
C LEU A 184 3.38 -15.54 0.46
N LEU A 185 3.54 -14.21 0.45
CA LEU A 185 4.10 -13.45 1.57
C LEU A 185 3.18 -13.51 2.81
N ALA A 186 1.86 -13.40 2.61
CA ALA A 186 0.86 -13.51 3.66
C ALA A 186 1.04 -14.80 4.48
N ARG A 187 1.19 -15.93 3.78
CA ARG A 187 1.45 -17.25 4.40
C ARG A 187 2.79 -17.29 5.12
N ARG A 188 3.86 -16.78 4.51
CA ARG A 188 5.21 -16.74 5.12
C ARG A 188 5.20 -16.01 6.45
N TYR A 189 4.48 -14.90 6.52
CA TYR A 189 4.47 -14.01 7.67
C TYR A 189 3.27 -14.18 8.61
N ARG A 190 2.40 -15.16 8.33
CA ARG A 190 1.16 -15.45 9.08
C ARG A 190 0.24 -14.22 9.16
N ILE A 191 -0.03 -13.61 8.01
CA ILE A 191 -0.93 -12.48 7.85
C ILE A 191 -2.18 -12.96 7.10
N PRO A 192 -3.40 -12.82 7.65
CA PRO A 192 -4.61 -13.07 6.89
C PRO A 192 -4.72 -12.12 5.69
N MET A 193 -5.41 -12.54 4.63
CA MET A 193 -5.59 -11.74 3.43
C MET A 193 -7.05 -11.71 3.00
N VAL A 194 -7.45 -10.60 2.40
CA VAL A 194 -8.74 -10.40 1.76
C VAL A 194 -8.51 -10.17 0.28
N SER A 195 -9.19 -10.92 -0.57
CA SER A 195 -9.09 -10.89 -2.02
C SER A 195 -10.41 -10.43 -2.61
N VAL A 196 -10.43 -9.20 -3.13
CA VAL A 196 -11.58 -8.66 -3.88
C VAL A 196 -11.69 -9.39 -5.21
N ARG A 197 -10.56 -9.81 -5.81
CA ARG A 197 -10.55 -10.66 -6.99
C ARG A 197 -11.31 -11.95 -6.75
N ASP A 198 -10.89 -12.73 -5.76
CA ASP A 198 -11.43 -14.09 -5.55
C ASP A 198 -12.90 -14.03 -5.12
N ALA A 199 -13.32 -12.95 -4.45
CA ALA A 199 -14.71 -12.74 -4.10
C ALA A 199 -15.58 -12.33 -5.31
N LEU A 200 -15.10 -11.43 -6.17
CA LEU A 200 -16.00 -10.72 -7.10
C LEU A 200 -15.78 -11.05 -8.58
N TYR A 201 -14.65 -11.62 -8.98
CA TYR A 201 -14.30 -11.79 -10.40
C TYR A 201 -15.39 -12.53 -11.20
N ASP A 202 -15.86 -13.67 -10.70
CA ASP A 202 -16.83 -14.52 -11.41
C ASP A 202 -18.22 -13.90 -11.52
N VAL A 203 -18.54 -12.91 -10.68
CA VAL A 203 -19.83 -12.23 -10.68
C VAL A 203 -19.78 -10.82 -11.27
N MET A 204 -18.61 -10.16 -11.27
CA MET A 204 -18.47 -8.74 -11.63
C MET A 204 -18.89 -8.43 -13.07
N PHE A 205 -18.67 -9.36 -13.99
CA PHE A 205 -18.99 -9.21 -15.41
C PHE A 205 -20.41 -9.68 -15.76
N ASN A 206 -21.23 -10.00 -14.76
CA ASN A 206 -22.64 -10.38 -14.92
C ASN A 206 -23.50 -9.67 -13.86
N ASP A 207 -24.16 -8.59 -14.26
CA ASP A 207 -24.97 -7.76 -13.34
C ASP A 207 -26.04 -8.54 -12.58
N THR A 208 -26.64 -9.58 -13.17
CA THR A 208 -27.63 -10.40 -12.46
C THR A 208 -26.97 -11.20 -11.33
N ALA A 209 -25.80 -11.78 -11.60
CA ALA A 209 -25.03 -12.51 -10.60
C ALA A 209 -24.47 -11.57 -9.51
N LEU A 210 -23.92 -10.41 -9.91
CA LEU A 210 -23.41 -9.42 -8.97
C LEU A 210 -24.52 -8.86 -8.08
N GLN A 211 -25.67 -8.50 -8.66
CA GLN A 211 -26.85 -8.04 -7.92
C GLN A 211 -27.32 -9.08 -6.91
N ALA A 212 -27.28 -10.37 -7.25
CA ALA A 212 -27.60 -11.45 -6.32
C ALA A 212 -26.54 -11.60 -5.21
N ALA A 213 -25.26 -11.40 -5.51
CA ALA A 213 -24.14 -11.60 -4.59
C ALA A 213 -23.96 -10.46 -3.58
N VAL A 214 -24.03 -9.21 -4.06
CA VAL A 214 -23.71 -7.98 -3.29
C VAL A 214 -24.82 -6.94 -3.29
N GLY A 215 -25.95 -7.19 -3.97
CA GLY A 215 -27.12 -6.30 -3.93
C GLY A 215 -27.04 -5.06 -4.83
N VAL A 216 -26.06 -5.00 -5.74
CA VAL A 216 -25.86 -3.90 -6.70
C VAL A 216 -25.30 -4.40 -8.03
N THR A 217 -25.47 -3.62 -9.10
CA THR A 217 -24.80 -3.84 -10.40
C THR A 217 -23.38 -3.27 -10.43
N ARG A 218 -22.60 -3.59 -11.47
CA ARG A 218 -21.21 -3.09 -11.60
C ARG A 218 -21.20 -1.56 -11.70
N GLN A 219 -22.09 -0.99 -12.49
CA GLN A 219 -22.24 0.47 -12.63
C GLN A 219 -22.62 1.16 -11.31
N GLN A 220 -23.40 0.49 -10.46
CA GLN A 220 -23.77 1.02 -9.14
C GLN A 220 -22.63 0.91 -8.12
N MET A 221 -21.70 -0.01 -8.31
CA MET A 221 -20.57 -0.27 -7.41
C MET A 221 -19.31 0.52 -7.80
N MET A 222 -19.07 0.69 -9.10
CA MET A 222 -17.82 1.18 -9.67
C MET A 222 -18.00 2.59 -10.25
N ALA A 223 -17.01 3.45 -10.02
CA ALA A 223 -16.94 4.78 -10.60
C ALA A 223 -16.31 4.78 -12.00
N ASP A 224 -15.33 3.92 -12.17
CA ASP A 224 -14.68 3.54 -13.42
C ASP A 224 -14.23 2.07 -13.27
N ASP A 225 -13.51 1.52 -14.24
CA ASP A 225 -13.14 0.09 -14.22
C ASP A 225 -12.12 -0.31 -13.14
N MET A 226 -11.61 0.65 -12.36
CA MET A 226 -10.65 0.43 -11.27
C MET A 226 -11.17 0.90 -9.91
N HIS A 227 -11.80 2.06 -9.85
CA HIS A 227 -12.14 2.74 -8.61
C HIS A 227 -13.59 2.44 -8.21
N PRO A 228 -13.81 1.90 -7.01
CA PRO A 228 -15.17 1.80 -6.47
C PRO A 228 -15.70 3.21 -6.16
N ASN A 229 -17.01 3.39 -6.30
CA ASN A 229 -17.68 4.57 -5.74
C ASN A 229 -17.99 4.32 -4.24
N ALA A 230 -18.74 5.21 -3.59
CA ALA A 230 -19.11 5.08 -2.18
C ALA A 230 -19.77 3.73 -1.83
N GLN A 231 -20.63 3.21 -2.72
CA GLN A 231 -21.29 1.92 -2.53
C GLN A 231 -20.29 0.75 -2.67
N GLY A 232 -19.37 0.82 -3.63
CA GLY A 232 -18.30 -0.17 -3.74
C GLY A 232 -17.33 -0.15 -2.55
N HIS A 233 -16.95 1.02 -2.07
CA HIS A 233 -16.15 1.16 -0.85
C HIS A 233 -16.86 0.56 0.37
N ARG A 234 -18.18 0.69 0.47
CA ARG A 234 -18.98 0.05 1.51
C ARG A 234 -18.96 -1.49 1.40
N ILE A 235 -19.06 -2.04 0.19
CA ILE A 235 -18.98 -3.50 -0.04
C ILE A 235 -17.58 -4.03 0.33
N ILE A 236 -16.52 -3.34 -0.09
CA ILE A 236 -15.15 -3.74 0.22
C ILE A 236 -14.87 -3.62 1.73
N GLY A 237 -15.15 -2.46 2.34
CA GLY A 237 -14.82 -2.19 3.74
C GLY A 237 -15.74 -2.90 4.74
N ARG A 238 -17.05 -2.66 4.67
CA ARG A 238 -18.06 -3.25 5.58
C ARG A 238 -18.53 -4.65 5.18
N GLY A 239 -18.16 -5.12 3.99
CA GLY A 239 -18.36 -6.49 3.55
C GLY A 239 -17.08 -7.30 3.74
N LEU A 240 -16.19 -7.24 2.75
CA LEU A 240 -15.03 -8.13 2.62
C LEU A 240 -14.03 -7.99 3.78
N VAL A 241 -13.55 -6.78 4.03
CA VAL A 241 -12.55 -6.55 5.09
C VAL A 241 -13.15 -6.79 6.48
N ALA A 242 -14.38 -6.31 6.73
CA ALA A 242 -15.10 -6.56 7.97
C ALA A 242 -15.40 -8.05 8.22
N TYR A 243 -15.66 -8.84 7.18
CA TYR A 243 -15.81 -10.29 7.30
C TYR A 243 -14.51 -10.94 7.77
N ALA A 244 -13.37 -10.61 7.16
CA ALA A 244 -12.08 -11.15 7.55
C ALA A 244 -11.68 -10.77 8.98
N LEU A 245 -11.92 -9.50 9.37
CA LEU A 245 -11.74 -9.03 10.74
C LEU A 245 -12.60 -9.84 11.72
N ARG A 246 -13.88 -10.04 11.39
CA ARG A 246 -14.78 -10.88 12.20
C ARG A 246 -14.27 -12.30 12.33
N ALA A 247 -13.97 -12.96 11.22
CA ALA A 247 -13.57 -14.36 11.21
C ALA A 247 -12.31 -14.58 12.06
N THR A 248 -11.31 -13.71 11.89
CA THR A 248 -10.06 -13.79 12.65
C THR A 248 -10.29 -13.46 14.15
N LEU A 249 -11.02 -12.39 14.47
CA LEU A 249 -11.29 -12.03 15.88
C LEU A 249 -12.16 -13.05 16.60
N GLN A 250 -13.11 -13.72 15.92
CA GLN A 250 -13.93 -14.77 16.52
C GLN A 250 -13.09 -15.92 17.03
N GLN A 251 -12.07 -16.32 16.27
CA GLN A 251 -11.15 -17.38 16.66
C GLN A 251 -10.40 -17.01 17.96
N GLU A 252 -9.86 -15.79 18.03
CA GLU A 252 -9.09 -15.32 19.18
C GLU A 252 -9.94 -15.08 20.43
N LEU A 253 -11.10 -14.42 20.27
CA LEU A 253 -12.01 -14.13 21.39
C LEU A 253 -12.58 -15.41 22.01
N SER A 254 -12.84 -16.43 21.20
CA SER A 254 -13.29 -17.74 21.71
C SER A 254 -12.21 -18.37 22.59
N GLY A 255 -10.94 -18.29 22.19
CA GLY A 255 -9.81 -18.77 22.98
C GLY A 255 -9.68 -18.07 24.34
N ILE A 256 -9.92 -16.75 24.39
CA ILE A 256 -9.89 -15.97 25.64
C ILE A 256 -10.98 -16.45 26.61
N ILE A 257 -12.20 -16.67 26.13
CA ILE A 257 -13.33 -17.13 26.95
C ILE A 257 -13.06 -18.54 27.51
N THR A 258 -12.53 -19.44 26.69
CA THR A 258 -12.21 -20.80 27.13
C THR A 258 -11.08 -20.81 28.17
N ALA A 259 -10.04 -20.00 27.99
CA ALA A 259 -8.95 -19.86 28.95
C ALA A 259 -9.43 -19.27 30.29
N ALA A 260 -10.31 -18.26 30.26
CA ALA A 260 -10.90 -17.68 31.48
C ALA A 260 -11.78 -18.70 32.24
N SER A 261 -12.47 -19.58 31.52
CA SER A 261 -13.37 -20.59 32.11
C SER A 261 -12.64 -21.79 32.72
N THR A 262 -11.37 -22.00 32.36
CA THR A 262 -10.53 -23.11 32.83
C THR A 262 -9.50 -22.70 33.88
N ALA A 263 -9.37 -21.40 34.16
CA ALA A 263 -8.53 -20.93 35.26
C ALA A 263 -9.12 -21.37 36.62
N PRO A 264 -8.39 -22.14 37.45
CA PRO A 264 -8.89 -22.60 38.73
C PRO A 264 -9.20 -21.40 39.64
N SER A 265 -10.41 -21.38 40.20
CA SER A 265 -10.89 -20.37 41.15
C SER A 265 -10.06 -20.38 42.44
N SER A 266 -8.89 -19.77 42.43
CA SER A 266 -8.03 -19.65 43.61
C SER A 266 -8.53 -18.51 44.51
N THR A 267 -9.68 -18.69 45.17
CA THR A 267 -10.01 -18.07 46.47
C THR A 267 -11.29 -18.66 47.06
N SER A 268 -11.17 -19.86 47.63
CA SER A 268 -11.83 -20.17 48.90
C SER A 268 -10.71 -20.29 49.92
N ALA A 269 -10.44 -19.20 50.63
CA ALA A 269 -9.60 -19.25 51.82
C ALA A 269 -10.44 -19.90 52.93
N GLN A 270 -10.44 -21.24 52.96
CA GLN A 270 -10.80 -22.00 54.15
C GLN A 270 -9.59 -21.97 55.12
N PRO A 271 -9.77 -21.54 56.38
CA PRO A 271 -8.70 -21.57 57.37
C PRO A 271 -8.49 -23.03 57.81
N HIS A 272 -7.50 -23.71 57.25
CA HIS A 272 -7.10 -25.01 57.77
C HIS A 272 -6.18 -24.84 58.98
N SER A 273 -6.72 -25.26 60.12
CA SER A 273 -5.99 -25.55 61.35
C SER A 273 -4.78 -26.43 61.08
N ILE A 274 -3.68 -26.06 61.72
CA ILE A 274 -2.46 -26.82 61.86
C ILE A 274 -2.82 -28.16 62.54
N SER A 275 -2.49 -29.26 61.89
CA SER A 275 -2.33 -30.55 62.54
C SER A 275 -1.18 -31.28 61.86
N ASN A 276 -0.05 -31.28 62.56
CA ASN A 276 1.05 -32.22 62.38
C ASN A 276 0.50 -33.64 62.23
N LEU A 277 1.10 -34.44 61.36
CA LEU A 277 1.61 -35.76 61.73
C LEU A 277 2.53 -36.32 60.64
N ASN A 278 3.69 -36.76 61.12
CA ASN A 278 4.71 -37.53 60.44
C ASN A 278 4.15 -38.83 59.86
N SER A 279 4.56 -39.16 58.64
CA SER A 279 4.85 -40.55 58.27
C SER A 279 5.77 -40.62 57.04
N THR A 280 6.93 -41.19 57.33
CA THR A 280 7.97 -41.74 56.45
C THR A 280 7.43 -42.63 55.33
N SER A 281 8.01 -42.55 54.12
CA SER A 281 8.58 -43.72 53.40
C SER A 281 8.93 -43.41 51.93
N ALA A 282 10.17 -43.78 51.57
CA ALA A 282 10.66 -44.22 50.26
C ALA A 282 10.68 -43.23 49.07
N GLN A 283 11.89 -42.68 48.82
CA GLN A 283 12.36 -42.40 47.46
C GLN A 283 12.68 -43.71 46.72
N PRO A 284 12.49 -43.72 45.39
CA PRO A 284 13.68 -43.85 44.55
C PRO A 284 13.73 -42.79 43.46
N GLN A 285 14.94 -42.28 43.21
CA GLN A 285 15.28 -41.51 42.02
C GLN A 285 15.15 -42.38 40.77
N PRO A 286 15.01 -41.74 39.59
CA PRO A 286 15.85 -42.21 38.50
C PRO A 286 16.67 -41.10 37.84
N ASP A 287 17.82 -41.60 37.40
CA ASP A 287 18.90 -41.05 36.64
C ASP A 287 18.54 -40.17 35.45
N VAL A 288 19.43 -39.21 35.26
CA VAL A 288 19.68 -38.50 34.02
C VAL A 288 20.50 -39.41 33.11
N SER A 289 19.92 -39.91 32.02
CA SER A 289 20.69 -40.46 30.91
C SER A 289 20.12 -40.02 29.56
N SER A 290 20.98 -39.33 28.83
CA SER A 290 20.90 -39.01 27.42
C SER A 290 20.72 -40.24 26.53
N THR A 291 19.76 -40.21 25.62
CA THR A 291 19.85 -40.93 24.35
C THR A 291 19.19 -40.11 23.24
N SER A 292 19.98 -39.84 22.21
CA SER A 292 19.57 -39.22 20.95
C SER A 292 18.82 -40.24 20.10
N ASP A 293 17.51 -40.05 19.91
CA ASP A 293 16.76 -40.79 18.90
C ASP A 293 16.71 -40.00 17.59
N ARG A 294 17.61 -40.40 16.70
CA ARG A 294 17.68 -40.01 15.30
C ARG A 294 16.74 -40.93 14.52
N ALA A 295 15.52 -40.47 14.25
CA ALA A 295 14.61 -41.17 13.36
C ALA A 295 15.19 -41.17 11.92
N GLN A 296 15.73 -42.32 11.51
CA GLN A 296 16.03 -42.62 10.11
C GLN A 296 14.71 -42.92 9.37
N LEU A 297 14.29 -42.00 8.51
CA LEU A 297 13.30 -42.28 7.46
C LEU A 297 14.02 -43.02 6.33
N SER A 298 13.79 -44.33 6.26
CA SER A 298 14.17 -45.19 5.13
C SER A 298 13.25 -44.88 3.94
N LEU A 299 13.80 -44.23 2.92
CA LEU A 299 13.16 -44.08 1.61
C LEU A 299 13.35 -45.38 0.82
N ASN A 300 12.30 -46.20 0.73
CA ASN A 300 12.22 -47.27 -0.26
C ASN A 300 11.88 -46.66 -1.63
N SER A 301 12.86 -46.67 -2.53
CA SER A 301 12.69 -46.31 -3.94
C SER A 301 12.02 -47.47 -4.70
N ALA A 302 10.71 -47.37 -4.91
CA ALA A 302 10.02 -48.17 -5.93
C ALA A 302 10.00 -47.38 -7.24
N SER A 303 10.78 -47.86 -8.20
CA SER A 303 10.86 -47.40 -9.58
C SER A 303 9.58 -47.76 -10.33
N THR A 304 8.83 -46.75 -10.78
CA THR A 304 7.84 -46.87 -11.85
C THR A 304 8.12 -45.81 -12.91
N GLN A 305 8.48 -46.27 -14.11
CA GLN A 305 8.65 -45.46 -15.31
C GLN A 305 7.39 -44.64 -15.62
N PRO A 306 7.52 -43.38 -16.07
CA PRO A 306 6.42 -42.69 -16.74
C PRO A 306 6.29 -43.16 -18.20
N PRO A 307 5.08 -43.30 -18.74
CA PRO A 307 4.88 -43.63 -20.14
C PRO A 307 5.20 -42.44 -21.05
N SER A 308 5.96 -42.73 -22.10
CA SER A 308 6.28 -41.82 -23.20
C SER A 308 5.01 -41.47 -23.99
N ILE A 309 4.56 -40.21 -23.94
CA ILE A 309 3.50 -39.71 -24.82
C ILE A 309 4.13 -39.32 -26.16
N ASN A 310 3.82 -40.12 -27.18
CA ASN A 310 4.20 -39.90 -28.57
C ASN A 310 3.08 -39.09 -29.25
N LEU A 311 3.29 -37.78 -29.47
CA LEU A 311 2.38 -36.96 -30.27
C LEU A 311 2.77 -37.09 -31.75
N LYS A 312 2.08 -37.98 -32.47
CA LYS A 312 1.99 -37.95 -33.93
C LYS A 312 0.93 -36.92 -34.33
N ALA A 313 1.34 -35.90 -35.07
CA ALA A 313 0.44 -35.02 -35.79
C ALA A 313 -0.19 -35.77 -36.97
N SER A 314 -1.50 -35.84 -37.02
CA SER A 314 -2.27 -36.24 -38.20
C SER A 314 -3.35 -35.20 -38.46
N SER A 315 -3.17 -34.47 -39.55
CA SER A 315 -4.11 -33.54 -40.15
C SER A 315 -5.29 -34.29 -40.77
N THR A 316 -6.51 -33.95 -40.36
CA THR A 316 -7.70 -34.12 -41.22
C THR A 316 -8.70 -33.01 -40.97
N SER A 317 -8.96 -32.31 -42.05
CA SER A 317 -9.98 -31.32 -42.35
C SER A 317 -11.42 -31.85 -42.16
N ALA A 318 -12.27 -31.06 -41.50
CA ALA A 318 -13.70 -30.97 -41.80
C ALA A 318 -14.28 -29.70 -41.16
N ALA A 319 -14.68 -28.74 -42.00
CA ALA A 319 -15.40 -27.54 -41.60
C ALA A 319 -16.92 -27.80 -41.61
N PRO A 320 -17.70 -27.27 -40.65
CA PRO A 320 -19.15 -27.16 -40.82
C PRO A 320 -19.50 -25.79 -41.41
N GLN A 321 -20.24 -25.81 -42.52
CA GLN A 321 -20.94 -24.65 -43.08
C GLN A 321 -22.13 -24.27 -42.17
N LEU A 322 -22.19 -23.00 -41.75
CA LEU A 322 -23.38 -22.40 -41.18
C LEU A 322 -24.07 -21.54 -42.24
N ASN A 323 -25.32 -21.90 -42.53
CA ASN A 323 -26.24 -21.21 -43.43
C ASN A 323 -26.68 -19.88 -42.80
N LEU A 324 -26.46 -18.78 -43.52
CA LEU A 324 -27.05 -17.47 -43.25
C LEU A 324 -28.30 -17.32 -44.11
N SER A 325 -29.48 -17.34 -43.49
CA SER A 325 -30.73 -16.88 -44.12
C SER A 325 -31.10 -15.49 -43.62
N SER A 326 -31.19 -14.59 -44.57
CA SER A 326 -31.60 -13.19 -44.54
C SER A 326 -33.05 -12.99 -44.10
N ALA A 327 -33.31 -12.02 -43.23
CA ALA A 327 -34.61 -11.39 -43.06
C ALA A 327 -34.45 -9.87 -42.88
N SER A 328 -35.15 -9.12 -43.74
CA SER A 328 -35.17 -7.66 -43.85
C SER A 328 -35.91 -6.97 -42.68
N PRO A 329 -35.67 -5.65 -42.45
CA PRO A 329 -36.25 -4.91 -41.33
C PRO A 329 -37.59 -4.23 -41.68
N PRO A 330 -38.46 -3.93 -40.69
CA PRO A 330 -39.52 -2.95 -40.87
C PRO A 330 -39.21 -1.60 -40.20
N ALA A 331 -39.16 -0.57 -41.06
CA ALA A 331 -39.78 0.75 -40.96
C ALA A 331 -40.12 1.40 -39.59
N SER A 332 -39.42 2.51 -39.33
CA SER A 332 -39.91 3.86 -38.96
C SER A 332 -41.19 4.03 -38.11
N LYS A 333 -41.05 4.73 -36.97
CA LYS A 333 -42.07 5.67 -36.44
C LYS A 333 -41.44 6.92 -35.82
N ALA A 334 -42.12 8.03 -36.07
CA ALA A 334 -41.77 9.44 -35.87
C ALA A 334 -41.95 9.94 -34.42
N PRO A 335 -41.51 11.17 -34.09
CA PRO A 335 -41.51 11.72 -32.74
C PRO A 335 -42.80 12.51 -32.41
N ALA A 336 -43.19 12.48 -31.14
CA ALA A 336 -44.16 13.37 -30.50
C ALA A 336 -43.53 13.81 -29.17
N SER A 337 -43.73 14.99 -28.60
CA SER A 337 -44.50 16.18 -28.94
C SER A 337 -44.05 17.29 -28.00
N THR A 338 -44.07 18.51 -28.50
CA THR A 338 -43.92 19.79 -27.80
C THR A 338 -44.90 19.96 -26.62
N SER A 339 -44.43 20.58 -25.54
CA SER A 339 -45.27 21.38 -24.64
C SER A 339 -44.47 22.57 -24.12
N ALA A 340 -45.08 23.74 -24.23
CA ALA A 340 -44.53 25.06 -23.93
C ALA A 340 -45.20 25.66 -22.68
N LEU A 341 -44.58 26.74 -22.18
CA LEU A 341 -45.06 27.74 -21.20
C LEU A 341 -44.99 27.28 -19.73
N THR A 342 -44.45 28.03 -18.77
CA THR A 342 -44.54 29.48 -18.55
C THR A 342 -43.29 30.05 -17.87
N ALA A 343 -42.94 31.29 -18.24
CA ALA A 343 -41.96 32.12 -17.57
C ALA A 343 -42.51 32.68 -16.25
N SER A 344 -41.67 32.77 -15.22
CA SER A 344 -41.88 33.67 -14.08
C SER A 344 -40.55 34.32 -13.73
N SER A 345 -40.55 35.64 -13.85
CA SER A 345 -39.54 36.56 -13.35
C SER A 345 -39.48 36.52 -11.83
N THR A 346 -38.28 36.68 -11.24
CA THR A 346 -38.05 37.58 -10.09
C THR A 346 -36.57 37.67 -9.69
N SER A 347 -36.12 38.92 -9.63
CA SER A 347 -35.16 39.52 -8.68
C SER A 347 -33.76 38.92 -8.48
N ALA A 348 -32.78 39.67 -8.98
CA ALA A 348 -31.42 39.78 -8.47
C ALA A 348 -31.37 40.23 -6.99
N PRO A 349 -30.22 40.00 -6.32
CA PRO A 349 -29.67 41.05 -5.49
C PRO A 349 -28.18 41.32 -5.75
N ALA A 350 -27.91 42.61 -5.97
CA ALA A 350 -26.83 43.44 -5.44
C ALA A 350 -25.45 42.80 -5.19
N ARG A 351 -24.49 43.22 -6.02
CA ARG A 351 -23.06 43.28 -5.67
C ARG A 351 -22.85 44.29 -4.55
N VAL A 352 -22.39 43.83 -3.39
CA VAL A 352 -21.80 44.69 -2.36
C VAL A 352 -20.29 44.68 -2.55
N ALA A 353 -19.75 45.85 -2.91
CA ALA A 353 -18.32 46.12 -2.86
C ALA A 353 -17.91 46.36 -1.40
N VAL A 354 -16.96 45.58 -0.89
CA VAL A 354 -16.32 45.84 0.41
C VAL A 354 -14.88 46.26 0.17
N HIS A 355 -14.59 47.51 0.49
CA HIS A 355 -13.24 48.06 0.62
C HIS A 355 -12.46 47.31 1.70
N SER A 356 -11.23 46.90 1.38
CA SER A 356 -10.23 46.45 2.36
C SER A 356 -9.37 47.64 2.79
N PRO A 357 -9.25 47.98 4.08
CA PRO A 357 -8.19 48.85 4.55
C PRO A 357 -6.98 48.02 4.97
N SER A 358 -5.85 48.34 4.37
CA SER A 358 -4.51 48.02 4.82
C SER A 358 -4.27 48.58 6.23
N THR A 359 -3.91 47.72 7.19
CA THR A 359 -3.19 48.16 8.40
C THR A 359 -2.05 47.19 8.68
N SER A 360 -0.86 47.73 8.53
CA SER A 360 0.41 47.23 9.03
C SER A 360 0.47 47.43 10.54
N ALA A 361 0.67 46.34 11.28
CA ALA A 361 1.06 46.41 12.69
C ALA A 361 2.08 45.30 12.98
N SER A 362 3.33 45.74 13.05
CA SER A 362 4.46 45.06 13.68
C SER A 362 4.21 44.92 15.18
N SER A 363 4.24 43.70 15.71
CA SER A 363 4.34 43.47 17.15
C SER A 363 5.44 42.44 17.45
N SER A 364 6.48 42.95 18.10
CA SER A 364 7.56 42.21 18.75
C SER A 364 7.02 41.39 19.92
N ILE A 365 7.27 40.08 19.91
CA ILE A 365 6.99 39.20 21.04
C ILE A 365 8.29 38.96 21.80
N SER A 366 8.35 39.57 22.98
CA SER A 366 9.35 39.33 24.01
C SER A 366 9.06 38.01 24.74
N ALA A 367 10.08 37.19 24.91
CA ALA A 367 10.06 35.99 25.75
C ALA A 367 10.06 36.35 27.24
N PRO A 368 9.39 35.56 28.11
CA PRO A 368 9.74 35.50 29.52
C PRO A 368 10.39 34.15 29.85
N THR A 369 11.64 34.25 30.30
CA THR A 369 12.32 33.27 31.14
C THR A 369 11.69 33.24 32.53
N THR A 370 11.24 32.08 32.99
CA THR A 370 11.13 31.78 34.42
C THR A 370 11.55 30.34 34.70
N ALA A 371 12.66 30.21 35.42
CA ALA A 371 13.09 29.00 36.08
C ALA A 371 12.23 28.79 37.34
N SER A 372 11.86 27.55 37.64
CA SER A 372 11.31 27.17 38.95
C SER A 372 11.71 25.73 39.25
N ALA A 373 12.50 25.58 40.30
CA ALA A 373 12.88 24.32 40.92
C ALA A 373 11.77 23.83 41.87
N ALA A 374 11.50 22.52 41.87
CA ALA A 374 10.82 21.79 42.93
C ALA A 374 11.17 20.29 42.77
N SER A 375 12.08 19.77 43.59
CA SER A 375 11.82 19.06 44.86
C SER A 375 11.22 17.66 44.66
N SER A 376 12.09 16.69 44.94
CA SER A 376 11.89 15.26 45.09
C SER A 376 10.81 14.87 46.12
N THR A 377 9.97 13.90 45.77
CA THR A 377 9.43 12.94 46.75
C THR A 377 9.28 11.57 46.11
N SER A 378 9.92 10.61 46.76
CA SER A 378 9.96 9.17 46.48
C SER A 378 8.73 8.44 46.99
N GLY A 379 8.31 7.38 46.28
CA GLY A 379 7.62 6.24 46.90
C GLY A 379 6.46 5.66 46.09
N ALA A 380 6.73 4.60 45.32
CA ALA A 380 5.81 3.47 45.11
C ALA A 380 6.50 2.39 44.27
N THR A 381 7.05 1.39 44.97
CA THR A 381 7.57 0.15 44.39
C THR A 381 6.36 -0.76 44.09
N ALA A 382 6.00 -0.88 42.81
CA ALA A 382 5.05 -1.89 42.35
C ALA A 382 5.65 -2.67 41.18
N THR A 383 5.82 -3.96 41.40
CA THR A 383 6.25 -5.01 40.48
C THR A 383 5.52 -4.94 39.13
N SER A 384 6.15 -4.36 38.11
CA SER A 384 5.69 -4.38 36.71
C SER A 384 6.68 -5.10 35.78
N THR A 385 7.40 -6.10 36.27
CA THR A 385 8.52 -6.73 35.54
C THR A 385 8.11 -7.73 34.45
N SER A 386 6.83 -8.07 34.28
CA SER A 386 6.43 -9.10 33.30
C SER A 386 5.93 -8.56 31.94
N ALA A 387 5.52 -7.30 31.83
CA ALA A 387 5.02 -6.74 30.56
C ALA A 387 6.14 -6.14 29.69
N THR A 388 7.13 -5.51 30.32
CA THR A 388 8.26 -4.86 29.63
C THR A 388 9.27 -5.86 29.07
N ALA A 389 9.33 -7.08 29.63
CA ALA A 389 10.22 -8.14 29.16
C ALA A 389 9.80 -8.76 27.80
N ARG A 390 8.53 -8.62 27.38
CA ARG A 390 8.09 -9.02 26.03
C ARG A 390 8.42 -8.00 24.94
N VAL A 391 8.72 -6.75 25.30
CA VAL A 391 9.00 -5.66 24.35
C VAL A 391 10.43 -5.74 23.77
N ALA A 392 11.35 -6.47 24.41
CA ALA A 392 12.76 -6.48 24.04
C ALA A 392 13.23 -7.69 23.21
N ALA A 393 12.43 -8.75 23.10
CA ALA A 393 12.70 -9.81 22.15
C ALA A 393 12.01 -9.45 20.83
N GLN A 394 12.62 -8.58 20.02
CA GLN A 394 12.25 -8.49 18.60
C GLN A 394 12.27 -9.91 18.07
N GLN A 395 11.09 -10.49 17.81
CA GLN A 395 11.01 -11.81 17.18
C GLN A 395 11.85 -11.70 15.91
N GLN A 396 12.93 -12.46 15.86
CA GLN A 396 13.72 -12.58 14.64
C GLN A 396 12.74 -12.93 13.52
N LEU A 397 12.60 -12.00 12.58
CA LEU A 397 11.70 -12.23 11.46
C LEU A 397 12.23 -13.42 10.66
N PRO A 398 11.34 -14.28 10.12
CA PRO A 398 11.78 -15.31 9.19
C PRO A 398 12.59 -14.68 8.05
N ASP A 399 13.53 -15.42 7.46
CA ASP A 399 14.26 -14.92 6.28
C ASP A 399 13.29 -14.51 5.17
N ALA A 400 13.68 -13.47 4.43
CA ALA A 400 12.90 -12.96 3.31
C ALA A 400 12.78 -14.01 2.21
N VAL A 401 11.63 -14.03 1.52
CA VAL A 401 11.37 -14.90 0.37
C VAL A 401 12.01 -14.32 -0.88
N SER A 402 11.83 -13.02 -1.11
CA SER A 402 12.41 -12.33 -2.25
C SER A 402 13.92 -12.20 -2.05
N PRO A 403 14.74 -12.63 -3.02
CA PRO A 403 16.18 -12.42 -2.96
C PRO A 403 16.56 -10.94 -2.96
N LEU A 404 15.74 -10.07 -3.57
CA LEU A 404 15.98 -8.62 -3.51
C LEU A 404 15.69 -8.07 -2.12
N ALA A 405 14.59 -8.49 -1.48
CA ALA A 405 14.27 -8.08 -0.11
C ALA A 405 15.30 -8.60 0.91
N ALA A 406 15.81 -9.83 0.71
CA ALA A 406 16.89 -10.39 1.53
C ALA A 406 18.18 -9.56 1.48
N ASN A 407 18.41 -8.87 0.36
CA ASN A 407 19.55 -7.98 0.22
C ASN A 407 19.30 -6.60 0.83
N GLU A 408 18.06 -6.17 1.03
CA GLU A 408 17.80 -4.95 1.78
C GLU A 408 18.01 -5.20 3.26
N ALA A 409 18.82 -4.35 3.90
CA ALA A 409 19.03 -4.52 5.32
C ALA A 409 17.77 -4.11 6.07
N ASP A 410 17.52 -4.80 7.18
CA ASP A 410 16.49 -4.43 8.13
C ASP A 410 16.82 -3.12 8.90
N GLY A 411 17.54 -2.17 8.32
CA GLY A 411 17.79 -0.85 8.92
C GLY A 411 16.71 0.15 8.53
N ASP A 412 16.57 1.20 9.36
CA ASP A 412 15.72 2.33 9.02
C ASP A 412 16.46 3.24 8.01
N PRO A 413 15.83 3.58 6.88
CA PRO A 413 16.41 4.49 5.92
C PRO A 413 16.32 5.94 6.39
N PHE A 414 17.24 6.77 5.91
CA PHE A 414 17.00 8.20 5.85
C PHE A 414 15.89 8.45 4.82
N CYS A 415 14.94 9.30 5.16
CA CYS A 415 13.83 9.65 4.28
C CYS A 415 13.50 11.14 4.38
N ALA A 416 13.40 11.79 3.23
CA ALA A 416 12.92 13.13 3.08
C ALA A 416 11.88 13.15 1.94
N ASP A 417 10.61 13.03 2.30
CA ASP A 417 9.47 13.09 1.40
C ASP A 417 8.46 14.15 1.88
N GLY A 418 7.61 14.65 0.98
CA GLY A 418 6.71 15.75 1.35
C GLY A 418 7.48 16.91 1.97
N ARG A 419 7.01 17.49 3.08
CA ARG A 419 7.67 18.68 3.68
C ARG A 419 9.13 18.46 4.08
N ASP A 420 9.52 17.23 4.41
CA ASP A 420 10.91 16.95 4.77
C ASP A 420 11.85 17.04 3.55
N LEU A 421 11.31 16.86 2.33
CA LEU A 421 12.05 17.11 1.09
C LEU A 421 12.45 18.58 0.93
N ASP A 422 11.57 19.51 1.29
CA ASP A 422 11.86 20.96 1.21
C ASP A 422 12.99 21.34 2.18
N ALA A 423 13.03 20.73 3.36
CA ALA A 423 14.12 20.91 4.31
C ALA A 423 15.45 20.30 3.80
N ALA A 424 15.39 19.20 3.06
CA ALA A 424 16.57 18.59 2.44
C ALA A 424 17.05 19.37 1.20
N ALA A 425 16.18 20.14 0.54
CA ALA A 425 16.50 20.88 -0.67
C ALA A 425 17.37 22.12 -0.38
N ILE A 426 18.38 22.35 -1.21
CA ILE A 426 19.22 23.55 -1.17
C ILE A 426 18.43 24.71 -1.78
N GLN A 427 17.94 25.59 -0.91
CA GLN A 427 17.01 26.68 -1.26
C GLN A 427 17.51 27.62 -2.36
N SER A 428 18.83 27.86 -2.47
CA SER A 428 19.37 28.64 -3.58
C SER A 428 19.14 27.98 -4.94
N THR A 429 19.23 26.64 -5.01
CA THR A 429 18.95 25.89 -6.24
C THR A 429 17.46 25.78 -6.54
N VAL A 430 16.61 25.71 -5.52
CA VAL A 430 15.15 25.80 -5.66
C VAL A 430 14.78 27.11 -6.35
N GLN A 431 15.27 28.24 -5.81
CA GLN A 431 14.99 29.57 -6.34
C GLN A 431 15.57 29.77 -7.75
N SER A 432 16.87 29.50 -7.95
CA SER A 432 17.52 29.71 -9.25
C SER A 432 17.01 28.77 -10.35
N GLY A 433 16.60 27.56 -9.95
CA GLY A 433 16.03 26.56 -10.84
C GLY A 433 14.56 26.84 -11.18
N GLY A 434 13.88 27.72 -10.43
CA GLY A 434 12.44 27.93 -10.58
C GLY A 434 11.64 26.70 -10.16
N TRP A 435 12.09 26.00 -9.12
CA TRP A 435 11.36 24.88 -8.53
C TRP A 435 10.28 25.42 -7.60
N GLN A 436 9.11 24.81 -7.68
CA GLN A 436 7.93 25.19 -6.93
C GLN A 436 7.36 23.99 -6.19
N TRP A 437 6.93 24.22 -4.96
CA TRP A 437 6.22 23.22 -4.17
C TRP A 437 4.84 22.97 -4.76
N SER A 438 4.55 21.75 -5.18
CA SER A 438 3.29 21.39 -5.85
C SER A 438 2.74 20.04 -5.37
N ASP A 439 1.43 19.86 -5.51
CA ASP A 439 0.74 18.56 -5.32
C ASP A 439 0.46 17.93 -6.69
N SER A 440 0.51 16.60 -6.76
CA SER A 440 0.17 15.81 -7.96
C SER A 440 -1.26 15.33 -7.95
N ALA A 441 -1.95 15.46 -6.82
CA ALA A 441 -3.34 15.05 -6.71
C ALA A 441 -4.15 15.76 -7.81
N PRO A 442 -4.90 15.02 -8.66
CA PRO A 442 -5.88 15.59 -9.57
C PRO A 442 -7.06 16.12 -8.75
N GLY A 443 -6.84 17.20 -8.02
CA GLY A 443 -7.81 17.91 -7.23
C GLY A 443 -7.97 19.34 -7.72
N THR A 444 -9.17 19.88 -7.51
CA THR A 444 -9.41 21.32 -7.61
C THR A 444 -8.58 22.06 -6.55
N ALA A 445 -8.41 23.38 -6.69
CA ALA A 445 -7.79 24.19 -5.63
C ALA A 445 -8.48 23.98 -4.27
N ALA A 446 -9.79 23.72 -4.27
CA ALA A 446 -10.55 23.42 -3.06
C ALA A 446 -10.15 22.09 -2.40
N ASP A 447 -9.80 21.06 -3.17
CA ASP A 447 -9.33 19.77 -2.63
C ASP A 447 -7.97 19.94 -1.95
N ILE A 448 -7.09 20.74 -2.55
CA ILE A 448 -5.78 21.11 -1.98
C ILE A 448 -5.98 21.86 -0.66
N ASP A 449 -6.86 22.85 -0.62
CA ASP A 449 -7.13 23.65 0.57
C ASP A 449 -7.84 22.85 1.68
N ALA A 450 -8.81 22.00 1.32
CA ALA A 450 -9.45 21.07 2.25
C ALA A 450 -8.41 20.14 2.88
N CYS A 451 -7.44 19.69 2.10
CA CYS A 451 -6.40 18.83 2.61
C CYS A 451 -5.39 19.56 3.50
N ARG A 452 -4.97 20.79 3.12
CA ARG A 452 -4.19 21.66 4.02
C ARG A 452 -4.92 21.92 5.35
N ALA A 453 -6.22 22.19 5.30
CA ALA A 453 -7.04 22.41 6.48
C ALA A 453 -7.13 21.16 7.35
N ALA A 454 -7.31 19.99 6.74
CA ALA A 454 -7.32 18.72 7.45
C ALA A 454 -5.95 18.42 8.10
N ARG A 455 -4.81 18.71 7.43
CA ARG A 455 -3.47 18.65 8.04
C ARG A 455 -3.32 19.60 9.23
N ALA A 456 -3.84 20.82 9.12
CA ALA A 456 -3.80 21.78 10.21
C ALA A 456 -4.62 21.29 11.42
N ALA A 457 -5.77 20.66 11.18
CA ALA A 457 -6.68 20.19 12.22
C ALA A 457 -6.25 18.87 12.87
N ARG A 458 -5.68 17.93 12.10
CA ARG A 458 -5.36 16.55 12.54
C ARG A 458 -3.86 16.25 12.59
N GLY A 459 -3.02 17.25 12.35
CA GLY A 459 -1.56 17.11 12.28
C GLY A 459 -1.06 16.49 10.98
N ALA A 460 0.21 16.05 10.99
CA ALA A 460 0.94 15.56 9.81
C ALA A 460 0.36 14.27 9.18
N HIS A 461 -0.61 13.63 9.84
CA HIS A 461 -1.18 12.34 9.45
C HIS A 461 -2.26 12.40 8.37
N VAL A 462 -2.55 13.59 7.83
CA VAL A 462 -3.54 13.70 6.74
C VAL A 462 -2.91 13.44 5.38
N ASN A 463 -3.54 12.48 4.71
CA ASN A 463 -3.28 11.96 3.38
C ASN A 463 -3.57 12.98 2.26
N CYS A 464 -2.78 14.04 2.20
CA CYS A 464 -2.82 14.97 1.09
C CYS A 464 -1.72 14.63 0.11
N GLY A 465 -2.10 14.00 -1.00
CA GLY A 465 -1.38 13.94 -2.28
C GLY A 465 0.12 13.62 -2.30
N ASN A 466 0.65 13.50 -3.51
CA ASN A 466 2.08 13.25 -3.74
C ASN A 466 2.81 14.59 -3.82
N TRP A 467 2.98 15.29 -2.68
CA TRP A 467 3.67 16.58 -2.68
C TRP A 467 5.14 16.46 -3.08
N GLY A 468 5.66 17.48 -3.74
CA GLY A 468 7.05 17.52 -4.19
C GLY A 468 7.47 18.86 -4.76
N LEU A 469 8.73 18.95 -5.19
CA LEU A 469 9.28 20.08 -5.91
C LEU A 469 9.17 19.81 -7.41
N SER A 470 8.55 20.74 -8.15
CA SER A 470 8.40 20.64 -9.59
C SER A 470 8.94 21.86 -10.32
N THR A 471 9.45 21.67 -11.55
CA THR A 471 9.85 22.77 -12.44
C THR A 471 9.61 22.40 -13.90
N LYS A 472 9.88 23.35 -14.80
CA LYS A 472 9.89 23.14 -16.26
C LYS A 472 11.22 23.59 -16.87
N GLY A 473 11.73 22.77 -17.78
CA GLY A 473 12.82 23.14 -18.68
C GLY A 473 14.08 22.27 -18.53
N VAL A 474 14.72 21.97 -19.67
CA VAL A 474 16.05 21.34 -19.70
C VAL A 474 17.09 22.27 -19.08
N GLY A 475 18.05 21.67 -18.37
CA GLY A 475 19.13 22.36 -17.68
C GLY A 475 18.76 22.89 -16.30
N LYS A 476 17.49 22.79 -15.87
CA LYS A 476 17.10 23.13 -14.50
C LYS A 476 17.71 22.13 -13.52
N ARG A 477 18.24 22.66 -12.42
CA ARG A 477 18.98 21.91 -11.39
C ARG A 477 18.29 22.04 -10.05
N LEU A 478 18.26 20.96 -9.29
CA LEU A 478 17.86 20.91 -7.89
C LEU A 478 18.92 20.15 -7.12
N GLU A 479 19.35 20.68 -5.98
CA GLU A 479 20.30 20.00 -5.11
C GLU A 479 19.67 19.70 -3.74
N PHE A 480 20.07 18.57 -3.16
CA PHE A 480 19.64 18.10 -1.85
C PHE A 480 20.86 17.84 -0.97
N VAL A 481 20.73 18.10 0.34
CA VAL A 481 21.68 17.61 1.35
C VAL A 481 21.06 16.39 2.02
N VAL A 482 21.75 15.27 1.91
CA VAL A 482 21.31 13.97 2.39
C VAL A 482 22.35 13.42 3.35
N ASP A 483 21.92 12.88 4.48
CA ASP A 483 22.81 12.11 5.35
C ASP A 483 22.86 10.66 4.85
N THR A 484 23.95 10.29 4.18
CA THR A 484 24.17 8.90 3.74
C THR A 484 24.97 8.09 4.75
N GLN A 485 25.39 8.69 5.87
CA GLN A 485 26.15 8.01 6.93
C GLN A 485 25.24 7.54 8.07
N SER A 486 24.39 8.42 8.59
CA SER A 486 23.56 8.20 9.77
C SER A 486 22.34 7.33 9.45
N LEU A 487 22.57 6.06 9.18
CA LEU A 487 21.53 5.05 9.23
C LEU A 487 21.64 4.33 10.57
N GLN A 488 20.58 4.44 11.38
CA GLN A 488 20.53 3.74 12.65
C GLN A 488 20.46 2.24 12.36
N SER A 489 21.50 1.51 12.77
CA SER A 489 21.37 0.07 12.98
C SER A 489 20.50 -0.10 14.21
N SER A 490 19.21 -0.41 14.01
CA SER A 490 18.29 -0.75 15.10
C SER A 490 18.71 -2.00 15.88
N SER A 491 19.76 -2.71 15.45
CA SER A 491 20.42 -3.80 16.18
C SER A 491 21.75 -3.34 16.80
N SER A 492 21.69 -2.79 18.01
CA SER A 492 22.83 -2.61 18.92
C SER A 492 23.32 -3.94 19.53
N SER A 493 23.06 -5.09 18.90
CA SER A 493 23.42 -6.42 19.40
C SER A 493 24.49 -7.09 18.53
N SER A 494 25.67 -7.23 19.13
CA SER A 494 26.80 -8.10 18.76
C SER A 494 27.69 -7.68 17.58
N SER A 495 28.96 -7.52 17.94
CA SER A 495 30.16 -6.96 17.29
C SER A 495 30.66 -7.61 15.99
N SER A 496 29.83 -8.30 15.20
CA SER A 496 30.27 -8.94 13.94
C SER A 496 29.36 -8.70 12.74
N SER A 497 28.25 -7.99 12.90
CA SER A 497 27.29 -7.69 11.82
C SER A 497 27.37 -6.25 11.28
N SER A 498 28.20 -5.38 11.87
CA SER A 498 28.28 -3.96 11.48
C SER A 498 28.77 -3.72 10.06
N SER A 499 29.61 -4.62 9.51
CA SER A 499 30.11 -4.50 8.12
C SER A 499 29.04 -4.79 7.05
N LEU A 500 27.90 -5.39 7.44
CA LEU A 500 26.82 -5.66 6.49
C LEU A 500 25.99 -4.42 6.17
N LEU A 501 26.12 -3.36 6.95
CA LEU A 501 25.48 -2.07 6.73
C LEU A 501 26.47 -1.05 6.17
N ASP A 502 27.49 -1.46 5.41
CA ASP A 502 28.45 -0.50 4.85
C ASP A 502 27.99 0.12 3.53
N ARG A 503 27.02 -0.49 2.84
CA ARG A 503 26.52 0.00 1.55
C ARG A 503 25.22 0.77 1.72
N ARG A 504 25.06 1.79 0.88
CA ARG A 504 23.90 2.67 0.86
C ARG A 504 23.37 2.72 -0.56
N ARG A 505 22.06 2.75 -0.68
CA ARG A 505 21.39 3.02 -1.95
C ARG A 505 20.59 4.30 -1.81
N LEU A 506 20.89 5.26 -2.66
CA LEU A 506 20.12 6.47 -2.85
C LEU A 506 18.89 6.11 -3.68
N VAL A 507 17.70 6.45 -3.20
CA VAL A 507 16.43 6.27 -3.89
C VAL A 507 15.80 7.65 -4.10
N VAL A 508 15.33 7.93 -5.32
CA VAL A 508 14.64 9.19 -5.65
C VAL A 508 13.24 8.84 -6.13
N PHE A 509 12.23 9.44 -5.50
CA PHE A 509 10.83 9.34 -5.90
C PHE A 509 10.47 10.52 -6.79
N TYR A 510 9.85 10.26 -7.92
CA TYR A 510 9.50 11.28 -8.90
C TYR A 510 8.18 10.94 -9.60
N ASP A 511 7.48 11.95 -10.09
CA ASP A 511 6.30 11.71 -10.91
C ASP A 511 6.70 11.39 -12.35
N ARG A 512 6.22 10.27 -12.88
CA ARG A 512 6.39 9.89 -14.28
C ARG A 512 5.22 10.29 -15.17
N ALA A 513 4.00 10.26 -14.66
CA ALA A 513 2.83 10.62 -15.44
C ALA A 513 2.25 11.92 -14.87
N MET A 514 2.00 12.88 -15.74
CA MET A 514 1.30 14.09 -15.32
C MET A 514 -0.18 13.78 -15.12
N ALA A 515 -0.71 14.10 -13.93
CA ALA A 515 -2.15 14.28 -13.74
C ALA A 515 -2.69 15.13 -14.89
N LYS A 516 -3.88 14.79 -15.42
CA LYS A 516 -4.45 15.35 -16.66
C LYS A 516 -4.38 16.88 -16.80
N GLY A 517 -4.28 17.63 -15.69
CA GLY A 517 -4.14 19.09 -15.67
C GLY A 517 -2.73 19.66 -15.91
N PHE A 518 -1.68 18.82 -15.91
CA PHE A 518 -0.30 19.27 -16.12
C PHE A 518 0.29 18.86 -17.48
N ARG A 519 -0.42 18.03 -18.27
CA ARG A 519 0.00 17.64 -19.63
C ARG A 519 0.39 18.87 -20.46
N VAL A 520 1.67 18.93 -20.85
CA VAL A 520 2.19 19.86 -21.85
C VAL A 520 2.37 19.04 -23.12
N GLY A 521 1.44 19.13 -24.07
CA GLY A 521 1.41 18.29 -25.26
C GLY A 521 0.57 17.01 -25.13
N GLY A 522 0.71 16.08 -26.08
CA GLY A 522 0.00 14.80 -26.12
C GLY A 522 0.62 13.71 -25.25
N SER A 523 1.93 13.79 -25.00
CA SER A 523 2.70 12.78 -24.29
C SER A 523 2.44 12.81 -22.79
N SER A 524 2.42 11.60 -22.21
CA SER A 524 2.38 11.38 -20.77
C SER A 524 3.76 11.03 -20.18
N GLU A 525 4.80 10.95 -21.02
CA GLU A 525 6.14 10.57 -20.59
C GLU A 525 6.87 11.76 -19.95
N PRO A 526 7.54 11.56 -18.79
CA PRO A 526 8.27 12.62 -18.14
C PRO A 526 9.58 12.90 -18.90
N PRO A 527 10.13 14.12 -18.80
CA PRO A 527 11.49 14.36 -19.25
C PRO A 527 12.49 13.51 -18.47
N THR A 528 13.65 13.28 -19.09
CA THR A 528 14.75 12.55 -18.44
C THR A 528 15.50 13.50 -17.50
N ALA A 529 15.77 13.05 -16.27
CA ALA A 529 16.57 13.77 -15.30
C ALA A 529 17.78 12.95 -14.85
N LEU A 530 18.95 13.58 -14.85
CA LEU A 530 20.20 13.00 -14.39
C LEU A 530 20.42 13.30 -12.90
N VAL A 531 20.65 12.27 -12.11
CA VAL A 531 21.00 12.32 -10.68
C VAL A 531 22.49 12.01 -10.51
N GLN A 532 23.19 12.89 -9.77
CA GLN A 532 24.62 12.82 -9.53
C GLN A 532 24.96 13.19 -8.08
N CYS A 533 25.99 12.56 -7.52
CA CYS A 533 26.59 12.98 -6.25
C CYS A 533 27.69 14.02 -6.54
N VAL A 534 27.49 15.25 -6.08
CA VAL A 534 28.34 16.39 -6.48
C VAL A 534 29.25 16.89 -5.37
N ARG A 535 29.01 16.51 -4.11
CA ARG A 535 29.87 16.88 -2.97
C ARG A 535 29.71 15.91 -1.79
N GLY A 536 30.81 15.58 -1.12
CA GLY A 536 30.86 14.77 0.10
C GLY A 536 30.76 13.25 -0.12
N CYS A 537 30.04 12.82 -1.14
CA CYS A 537 29.80 11.42 -1.48
C CYS A 537 30.06 11.17 -2.97
N SER A 538 30.16 9.90 -3.35
CA SER A 538 30.18 9.42 -4.73
C SER A 538 29.02 8.46 -4.97
N CYS A 539 28.41 8.53 -6.15
CA CYS A 539 27.44 7.54 -6.63
C CYS A 539 27.57 7.39 -8.16
N SER A 540 27.10 6.25 -8.68
CA SER A 540 26.94 6.11 -10.12
C SER A 540 25.84 7.04 -10.60
N GLU A 541 26.03 7.61 -11.79
CA GLU A 541 25.02 8.42 -12.45
C GLU A 541 23.73 7.61 -12.65
N LEU A 542 22.60 8.26 -12.39
CA LEU A 542 21.28 7.65 -12.51
C LEU A 542 20.42 8.53 -13.39
N LEU A 543 19.86 7.95 -14.46
CA LEU A 543 18.83 8.61 -15.26
C LEU A 543 17.45 8.21 -14.72
N LEU A 544 16.66 9.21 -14.37
CA LEU A 544 15.25 9.11 -14.05
C LEU A 544 14.42 9.52 -15.26
N GLY A 545 13.22 8.97 -15.39
CA GLY A 545 12.29 9.30 -16.49
C GLY A 545 12.32 8.27 -17.63
N GLY A 546 11.75 8.66 -18.78
CA GLY A 546 11.61 7.79 -19.96
C GLY A 546 10.35 6.92 -19.97
N GLN A 547 10.25 6.07 -21.00
CA GLN A 547 9.13 5.16 -21.21
C GLN A 547 9.02 4.13 -20.07
N SER A 548 7.95 4.24 -19.30
CA SER A 548 7.57 3.21 -18.33
C SER A 548 6.41 2.39 -18.90
N LEU A 549 6.46 1.07 -18.71
CA LEU A 549 5.39 0.14 -19.10
C LEU A 549 4.11 0.30 -18.26
N THR A 550 4.12 1.19 -17.29
CA THR A 550 3.24 1.20 -16.13
C THR A 550 2.45 2.51 -16.09
N TRP A 551 1.50 2.62 -17.02
CA TRP A 551 0.73 3.84 -17.32
C TRP A 551 -0.13 4.37 -16.15
N TRP A 552 -0.41 3.53 -15.16
CA TRP A 552 -1.44 3.79 -14.15
C TRP A 552 -0.93 4.42 -12.87
N GLU A 553 0.38 4.41 -12.64
CA GLU A 553 0.96 5.01 -11.43
C GLU A 553 1.68 6.29 -11.81
N LEU A 554 1.36 7.35 -11.07
CA LEU A 554 1.92 8.68 -11.25
C LEU A 554 3.33 8.73 -10.69
N MET A 555 3.58 8.09 -9.53
CA MET A 555 4.90 8.11 -8.90
C MET A 555 5.72 6.87 -9.28
N ALA A 556 7.00 7.10 -9.57
CA ALA A 556 8.01 6.09 -9.81
C ALA A 556 9.20 6.30 -8.86
N SER A 557 10.12 5.34 -8.87
CA SER A 557 11.38 5.48 -8.17
C SER A 557 12.55 5.04 -9.05
N GLY A 558 13.70 5.66 -8.83
CA GLY A 558 14.97 5.21 -9.37
C GLY A 558 16.01 5.15 -8.25
N SER A 559 17.02 4.30 -8.40
CA SER A 559 18.04 4.15 -7.35
C SER A 559 19.45 3.91 -7.86
N THR A 560 20.43 4.31 -7.06
CA THR A 560 21.87 4.11 -7.32
C THR A 560 22.62 3.88 -6.01
N GLU A 561 23.77 3.22 -6.07
CA GLU A 561 24.63 3.07 -4.89
C GLU A 561 25.31 4.40 -4.55
N VAL A 562 25.43 4.71 -3.26
CA VAL A 562 26.06 5.95 -2.77
C VAL A 562 27.06 5.67 -1.65
N SER A 563 28.16 6.41 -1.60
CA SER A 563 29.11 6.33 -0.49
C SER A 563 28.56 7.01 0.75
N GLN A 564 29.02 6.58 1.92
CA GLN A 564 28.61 7.17 3.20
C GLN A 564 29.24 8.56 3.39
N HIS A 565 28.42 9.55 3.75
CA HIS A 565 28.84 10.89 4.10
C HIS A 565 27.72 11.61 4.88
N PRO A 566 28.01 12.37 5.95
CA PRO A 566 26.98 12.98 6.79
C PRO A 566 26.27 14.17 6.12
N LYS A 567 26.83 14.67 5.00
CA LYS A 567 26.32 15.80 4.21
C LYS A 567 26.52 15.57 2.71
N CYS A 568 26.03 14.44 2.20
CA CYS A 568 26.09 14.11 0.77
C CYS A 568 25.24 15.11 -0.01
N VAL A 569 25.81 15.79 -1.00
CA VAL A 569 25.04 16.67 -1.89
C VAL A 569 24.71 15.93 -3.18
N VAL A 570 23.42 15.74 -3.42
CA VAL A 570 22.87 15.10 -4.61
C VAL A 570 22.30 16.18 -5.51
N ARG A 571 22.66 16.17 -6.79
CA ARG A 571 22.10 17.06 -7.81
C ARG A 571 21.20 16.27 -8.75
N LEU A 572 20.01 16.80 -9.01
CA LEU A 572 19.15 16.40 -10.10
C LEU A 572 19.18 17.48 -11.19
N THR A 573 19.36 17.08 -12.44
CA THR A 573 19.35 17.97 -13.61
C THR A 573 18.42 17.43 -14.68
N ILE A 574 17.46 18.22 -15.16
CA ILE A 574 16.64 17.83 -16.32
C ILE A 574 17.54 17.88 -17.57
N VAL A 575 17.75 16.74 -18.24
CA VAL A 575 18.72 16.62 -19.35
C VAL A 575 18.09 16.47 -20.72
N ASP A 576 16.83 16.02 -20.79
CA ASP A 576 16.11 15.85 -22.05
C ASP A 576 14.68 16.35 -21.93
N ARG A 577 14.11 16.88 -23.02
CA ARG A 577 12.67 17.10 -23.13
C ARG A 577 12.09 15.75 -23.48
N GLY A 578 11.20 15.21 -22.65
CA GLY A 578 10.52 13.96 -22.96
C GLY A 578 9.74 14.07 -24.28
N ALA A 579 9.06 12.99 -24.67
CA ALA A 579 8.21 13.00 -25.85
C ALA A 579 7.23 14.20 -25.84
N ASP A 580 6.92 14.74 -27.03
CA ASP A 580 6.08 15.92 -27.25
C ASP A 580 6.55 17.20 -26.53
N THR A 581 7.86 17.37 -26.35
CA THR A 581 8.46 18.54 -25.70
C THR A 581 8.10 18.71 -24.23
N ASN A 582 7.60 17.66 -23.57
CA ASN A 582 7.32 17.70 -22.15
C ASN A 582 8.61 17.94 -21.36
N ASP A 583 8.69 19.09 -20.70
CA ASP A 583 9.84 19.51 -19.89
C ASP A 583 9.51 19.67 -18.40
N PHE A 584 8.32 19.22 -17.97
CA PHE A 584 7.90 19.23 -16.59
C PHE A 584 8.46 18.05 -15.82
N PHE A 585 9.19 18.30 -14.73
CA PHE A 585 9.68 17.26 -13.84
C PHE A 585 9.29 17.56 -12.41
N LYS A 586 8.94 16.53 -11.64
CA LYS A 586 8.63 16.64 -10.22
C LYS A 586 9.31 15.55 -9.41
N VAL A 587 9.94 15.96 -8.31
CA VAL A 587 10.57 15.09 -7.31
C VAL A 587 9.71 15.11 -6.05
N ASN A 588 9.30 13.94 -5.57
CA ASN A 588 8.39 13.78 -4.43
C ASN A 588 9.14 13.41 -3.15
N GLY A 589 10.32 12.80 -3.27
CA GLY A 589 11.16 12.49 -2.13
C GLY A 589 12.53 11.93 -2.51
N ILE A 590 13.39 11.86 -1.50
CA ILE A 590 14.73 11.28 -1.56
C ILE A 590 14.96 10.45 -0.31
N ALA A 591 15.56 9.27 -0.47
CA ALA A 591 15.82 8.35 0.63
C ALA A 591 17.19 7.68 0.49
N VAL A 592 17.72 7.21 1.61
CA VAL A 592 18.93 6.40 1.65
C VAL A 592 18.63 5.11 2.38
N VAL A 593 18.57 4.00 1.65
CA VAL A 593 18.31 2.69 2.22
C VAL A 593 19.61 1.96 2.53
N PRO A 594 19.71 1.32 3.70
CA PRO A 594 20.82 0.42 3.98
C PRO A 594 20.60 -0.86 3.17
N PHE A 595 21.62 -1.28 2.42
CA PHE A 595 21.53 -2.47 1.58
C PHE A 595 22.77 -3.32 1.76
N ARG A 596 22.61 -4.64 1.66
CA ARG A 596 23.66 -5.65 1.73
C ARG A 596 24.08 -5.99 0.31
N LYS A 597 25.38 -6.16 0.04
CA LYS A 597 25.77 -6.80 -1.23
C LYS A 597 25.06 -8.15 -1.30
N PRO A 598 24.48 -8.54 -2.45
CA PRO A 598 23.87 -9.85 -2.58
C PRO A 598 24.87 -10.86 -2.05
N ARG A 599 24.54 -11.43 -0.89
CA ARG A 599 25.13 -12.69 -0.54
C ARG A 599 24.53 -13.59 -1.59
N VAL A 600 25.36 -14.12 -2.47
CA VAL A 600 24.94 -15.19 -3.37
C VAL A 600 24.66 -16.37 -2.44
N GLU A 601 23.49 -16.40 -1.79
CA GLU A 601 23.19 -17.40 -0.76
C GLU A 601 22.76 -18.72 -1.39
N ASN A 602 22.40 -18.75 -2.68
CA ASN A 602 22.41 -19.93 -3.54
C ASN A 602 22.11 -19.56 -5.00
N TRP A 603 22.47 -20.47 -5.91
CA TRP A 603 22.23 -20.32 -7.36
C TRP A 603 20.74 -20.17 -7.75
N PHE A 604 19.81 -20.65 -6.92
CA PHE A 604 18.37 -20.53 -7.20
C PHE A 604 17.90 -19.06 -7.13
N ALA A 605 18.44 -18.27 -6.20
CA ALA A 605 18.15 -16.84 -6.13
C ALA A 605 18.61 -16.11 -7.40
N GLU A 606 19.81 -16.42 -7.90
CA GLU A 606 20.32 -15.85 -9.15
C GLU A 606 19.44 -16.23 -10.34
N VAL A 607 19.03 -17.49 -10.43
CA VAL A 607 18.13 -17.95 -11.50
C VAL A 607 16.75 -17.30 -11.41
N ALA A 608 16.21 -17.08 -10.21
CA ALA A 608 14.94 -16.38 -10.05
C ALA A 608 15.04 -14.92 -10.54
N LEU A 609 16.11 -14.21 -10.18
CA LEU A 609 16.37 -12.84 -10.64
C LEU A 609 16.60 -12.78 -12.15
N ALA A 610 17.43 -13.69 -12.68
CA ALA A 610 17.71 -13.76 -14.12
C ALA A 610 16.45 -14.08 -14.93
N ARG A 611 15.62 -15.01 -14.46
CA ARG A 611 14.33 -15.34 -15.08
C ARG A 611 13.39 -14.14 -15.10
N GLU A 612 13.28 -13.41 -13.98
CA GLU A 612 12.44 -12.23 -13.91
C GLU A 612 12.94 -11.15 -14.88
N GLN A 613 14.25 -10.89 -14.91
CA GLN A 613 14.85 -9.94 -15.83
C GLN A 613 14.59 -10.33 -17.29
N MET A 614 14.81 -11.59 -17.66
CA MET A 614 14.51 -12.10 -19.01
C MET A 614 13.04 -11.93 -19.37
N PHE A 615 12.13 -12.24 -18.44
CA PHE A 615 10.69 -12.04 -18.65
C PHE A 615 10.38 -10.56 -18.88
N MET A 616 10.92 -9.66 -18.07
CA MET A 616 10.68 -8.22 -18.19
C MET A 616 11.28 -7.64 -19.46
N ASP A 617 12.44 -8.13 -19.92
CA ASP A 617 13.04 -7.70 -21.18
C ASP A 617 12.21 -8.15 -22.39
N GLU A 618 11.69 -9.38 -22.37
CA GLU A 618 10.78 -9.88 -23.41
C GLU A 618 9.42 -9.17 -23.35
N TYR A 619 8.91 -8.91 -22.15
CA TYR A 619 7.67 -8.17 -21.95
C TYR A 619 7.80 -6.74 -22.52
N LYS A 620 8.90 -6.05 -22.23
CA LYS A 620 9.25 -4.74 -22.82
C LYS A 620 9.35 -4.82 -24.33
N SER A 621 10.08 -5.81 -24.87
CA SER A 621 10.33 -5.93 -26.31
C SER A 621 9.03 -6.13 -27.11
N ARG A 622 8.05 -6.84 -26.55
CA ARG A 622 6.76 -7.10 -27.22
C ARG A 622 5.74 -5.97 -27.06
N LEU A 623 5.69 -5.30 -25.91
CA LEU A 623 4.64 -4.30 -25.66
C LEU A 623 4.98 -2.91 -26.15
N VAL A 624 6.25 -2.50 -26.08
CA VAL A 624 6.66 -1.15 -26.49
C VAL A 624 6.28 -0.85 -27.96
N PRO A 625 6.44 -1.77 -28.92
CA PRO A 625 6.03 -1.53 -30.31
C PRO A 625 4.52 -1.40 -30.52
N HIS A 626 3.70 -2.09 -29.70
CA HIS A 626 2.24 -2.08 -29.85
C HIS A 626 1.55 -0.94 -29.11
N LEU A 627 2.14 -0.46 -28.00
CA LEU A 627 1.65 0.73 -27.30
C LEU A 627 1.87 2.03 -28.09
N GLN A 628 2.79 2.04 -29.05
CA GLN A 628 3.01 3.18 -29.96
C GLN A 628 1.90 3.38 -31.00
N LEU A 629 1.05 2.37 -31.24
CA LEU A 629 0.17 2.38 -32.42
C LEU A 629 -1.28 2.81 -32.15
N ASP A 630 -1.80 2.75 -30.91
CA ASP A 630 -3.25 2.91 -30.69
C ASP A 630 -3.67 4.03 -29.70
N ALA A 631 -2.73 4.79 -29.12
CA ALA A 631 -3.05 5.91 -28.23
C ALA A 631 -3.63 7.17 -28.94
N VAL A 632 -3.83 7.14 -30.27
CA VAL A 632 -4.27 8.32 -31.05
C VAL A 632 -5.68 8.18 -31.65
N SER A 633 -6.40 7.05 -31.51
CA SER A 633 -7.74 6.98 -32.13
C SER A 633 -8.76 6.15 -31.37
N ALA A 634 -9.60 6.81 -30.56
CA ALA A 634 -11.07 6.70 -30.61
C ALA A 634 -11.75 7.26 -29.34
N THR A 635 -11.12 7.19 -28.17
CA THR A 635 -11.76 7.59 -26.89
C THR A 635 -11.61 9.08 -26.58
N ASP A 636 -10.57 9.75 -27.07
CA ASP A 636 -10.42 11.20 -26.87
C ASP A 636 -11.41 12.04 -27.70
N ALA A 637 -11.94 11.51 -28.80
CA ALA A 637 -12.93 12.21 -29.62
C ALA A 637 -14.30 12.33 -28.92
N ALA A 638 -14.67 11.36 -28.07
CA ALA A 638 -15.92 11.39 -27.31
C ALA A 638 -15.84 12.29 -26.05
N TRP A 639 -14.63 12.60 -25.57
CA TRP A 639 -14.42 13.47 -24.41
C TRP A 639 -14.05 14.92 -24.78
N ALA A 640 -13.62 15.17 -26.02
CA ALA A 640 -13.40 16.51 -26.54
C ALA A 640 -14.71 17.24 -26.93
N SER A 641 -15.80 16.51 -27.20
CA SER A 641 -17.08 17.12 -27.62
C SER A 641 -17.87 17.81 -26.50
N ASP A 642 -17.54 17.56 -25.23
CA ASP A 642 -18.21 18.17 -24.07
C ASP A 642 -17.62 19.53 -23.63
N ARG A 643 -16.69 20.10 -24.40
CA ARG A 643 -16.03 21.38 -24.10
C ARG A 643 -16.50 22.59 -24.90
N ASN A 644 -17.66 22.51 -25.56
CA ASN A 644 -18.31 23.66 -26.19
C ASN A 644 -19.58 24.08 -25.46
N LEU A 645 -19.46 24.49 -24.19
CA LEU A 645 -20.43 25.38 -23.55
C LEU A 645 -19.69 26.39 -22.65
N ALA A 646 -20.03 27.67 -22.86
CA ALA A 646 -19.55 28.90 -22.21
C ALA A 646 -18.27 29.57 -22.76
N THR A 647 -18.43 30.26 -23.90
CA THR A 647 -18.01 31.67 -24.03
C THR A 647 -18.88 32.57 -23.15
#